data_AF-A0A9N9ST21-F1
#
_entry.id   AF-A0A9N9ST21-F1
#
_cell.length_a   1.000
_cell.length_b   1.000
_cell.length_c   1.000
_cell.angle_alpha   90.00
_cell.angle_beta   90.00
_cell.angle_gamma   90.00
#
_symmetry.space_group_name_H-M   'P 1'
#
loop_
_entity.id
_entity.type
_entity.pdbx_description
1 polymer ?
#
loop_
_entity_poly.entity_id
_entity_poly.type
_entity_poly.pdbx_seq_one_letter_code
_entity_poly.pdbx_strand_id
1 'polypeptide(L)'
;MHGLENDESSDDQDGQLTPNSFKTRSHHSGISRIDKSKISRSKKFIQRRNVKVKPKAPPIQKYFTDGRDVTDQNITNLDKTKPYKFPTSYEELGQKIMTKAWRKDIVKQDLKAPIFKKQGMREKLNNDLFNRLYVKVPPPDNTKTIVDLDPQFFKVVEGRPIHESFNRREYIDTVRESLRTKILIGYREDDIALINQSLANEEKLIQQIQENYQIYVNAFEDLLFNDHMSAKQLLAEAESVTNEAYEKYEEYKRLSKKYGSMRAALYGSEEKWRNCKMYQSFLYNISPLQWRNEHPEQKSKYSDIEEHFEESKACLAERTESLSEMIEFMKEECANEPSPEIYFTEPEQLIDVFRFMEVQNLNYLLHAEELAVPLANIKDGMRFANNLFDMQISELEQSISDLTSGIEWEENRAKELENLAQSLISTDFKKLIMGEEVLNLHVFVEDVYETRIGPNDANNSMLEMMKYIEEKYRYEVLSFDLVPAEQVAQLEGSCYNEQMKIMKLAEKAAKQYTELNTLTKQLSKAYAPPYQRGPGKEPRNRSQVVDPPVKITPPPRDLTEEEEEYLEYFTDFCKYTDDPQKYGIDRSRSGKHGVHPQVTENEKVTVRPTGRAKYVTRMNGIEFLEKVIMTNT
;
A
#
# COMPACT_ATOMS: atom_id res chain seq x y z
N MET A 1 -12.21 29.37 1.53
CA MET A 1 -11.45 29.45 2.80
C MET A 1 -11.29 28.03 3.33
N HIS A 2 -10.23 27.75 4.11
CA HIS A 2 -9.73 26.41 4.51
C HIS A 2 -10.75 25.37 5.05
N GLY A 3 -10.36 24.08 4.93
CA GLY A 3 -10.92 22.93 5.65
C GLY A 3 -11.69 21.97 4.73
N LEU A 4 -11.06 21.12 3.89
CA LEU A 4 -10.22 19.95 4.22
C LEU A 4 -10.91 18.94 5.15
N GLU A 5 -11.56 17.96 4.53
CA GLU A 5 -11.96 16.68 5.12
C GLU A 5 -10.74 15.75 5.26
N ASN A 6 -10.87 14.71 6.10
CA ASN A 6 -9.93 13.59 6.16
C ASN A 6 -10.70 12.31 5.83
N ASP A 7 -10.32 11.62 4.75
CA ASP A 7 -10.82 10.29 4.39
C ASP A 7 -10.04 9.16 5.07
N GLU A 8 -10.61 7.95 5.01
CA GLU A 8 -10.09 6.73 5.62
C GLU A 8 -8.97 6.06 4.79
N SER A 9 -8.11 5.27 5.44
CA SER A 9 -7.33 4.20 4.77
C SER A 9 -6.92 3.08 5.74
N SER A 10 -7.34 1.85 5.43
CA SER A 10 -6.67 0.55 5.62
C SER A 10 -5.56 0.35 6.68
N ASP A 11 -5.70 -0.68 7.52
CA ASP A 11 -4.97 -1.95 7.29
C ASP A 11 -5.39 -3.09 8.26
N ASP A 12 -5.38 -4.33 7.76
CA ASP A 12 -5.61 -5.59 8.49
C ASP A 12 -4.29 -6.35 8.71
N GLN A 13 -3.95 -6.72 9.96
CA GLN A 13 -3.38 -8.05 10.28
C GLN A 13 -3.20 -8.37 11.79
N ASP A 14 -3.53 -9.62 12.13
CA ASP A 14 -3.08 -10.51 13.22
C ASP A 14 -2.55 -9.94 14.57
N GLY A 15 -3.24 -10.31 15.67
CA GLY A 15 -2.74 -10.14 17.04
C GLY A 15 -3.46 -11.05 18.07
N GLN A 16 -2.71 -11.95 18.72
CA GLN A 16 -3.26 -13.01 19.59
C GLN A 16 -3.48 -12.64 21.08
N LEU A 17 -4.48 -13.31 21.67
CA LEU A 17 -4.54 -13.85 23.06
C LEU A 17 -4.78 -12.94 24.30
N THR A 18 -5.87 -13.32 25.00
CA THR A 18 -6.16 -13.24 26.45
C THR A 18 -6.57 -11.90 27.11
N PRO A 19 -7.60 -11.91 27.99
CA PRO A 19 -8.05 -10.72 28.73
C PRO A 19 -7.42 -10.61 30.13
N ASN A 20 -7.12 -9.40 30.63
CA ASN A 20 -6.84 -9.23 32.06
C ASN A 20 -7.04 -7.82 32.65
N SER A 21 -7.52 -7.79 33.91
CA SER A 21 -7.41 -6.70 34.89
C SER A 21 -7.97 -5.29 34.58
N PHE A 22 -9.28 -5.10 34.73
CA PHE A 22 -9.79 -3.81 35.24
C PHE A 22 -9.72 -3.79 36.78
N LYS A 23 -8.97 -2.82 37.35
CA LYS A 23 -8.87 -2.60 38.81
C LYS A 23 -9.88 -1.55 39.28
N THR A 24 -11.04 -1.97 39.77
CA THR A 24 -11.93 -1.09 40.54
C THR A 24 -11.48 -1.02 42.00
N ARG A 25 -11.60 0.16 42.62
CA ARG A 25 -10.99 0.47 43.92
C ARG A 25 -11.96 0.15 45.06
N SER A 26 -11.47 -0.56 46.08
CA SER A 26 -12.27 -0.99 47.23
C SER A 26 -12.67 0.17 48.16
N HIS A 27 -13.79 0.01 48.88
CA HIS A 27 -13.73 -0.22 50.33
C HIS A 27 -15.01 -0.90 50.86
N HIS A 28 -14.83 -1.91 51.73
CA HIS A 28 -15.86 -2.52 52.56
C HIS A 28 -15.31 -2.70 53.97
N SER A 29 -16.18 -2.61 54.97
CA SER A 29 -15.83 -2.72 56.38
C SER A 29 -15.58 -4.17 56.80
N GLY A 30 -14.54 -4.40 57.62
CA GLY A 30 -14.11 -5.74 58.00
C GLY A 30 -14.96 -6.37 59.10
N ILE A 31 -15.29 -7.66 58.94
CA ILE A 31 -15.82 -8.52 60.00
C ILE A 31 -14.84 -9.68 60.19
N SER A 32 -14.10 -9.68 61.31
CA SER A 32 -13.20 -10.77 61.66
C SER A 32 -13.94 -11.88 62.42
N ARG A 33 -14.02 -13.07 61.81
CA ARG A 33 -14.30 -14.32 62.53
C ARG A 33 -12.99 -14.88 63.09
N ILE A 34 -13.04 -15.44 64.29
CA ILE A 34 -11.94 -16.23 64.89
C ILE A 34 -12.42 -17.67 65.06
N ASP A 35 -11.53 -18.62 64.80
CA ASP A 35 -11.88 -19.99 64.50
C ASP A 35 -12.31 -20.87 65.68
N LYS A 36 -13.08 -21.91 65.35
CA LYS A 36 -13.41 -23.01 66.27
C LYS A 36 -12.62 -24.26 65.89
N SER A 37 -11.59 -24.58 66.66
CA SER A 37 -11.37 -25.96 67.14
C SER A 37 -10.05 -26.11 67.91
N LYS A 38 -10.09 -26.87 69.02
CA LYS A 38 -9.03 -27.84 69.35
C LYS A 38 -9.47 -28.80 70.46
N ILE A 39 -9.13 -30.08 70.24
CA ILE A 39 -8.95 -31.15 71.22
C ILE A 39 -10.24 -31.73 71.85
N SER A 40 -10.29 -33.07 71.86
CA SER A 40 -11.30 -33.88 72.55
C SER A 40 -10.63 -34.99 73.36
N ARG A 41 -11.31 -35.50 74.41
CA ARG A 41 -11.32 -36.89 74.96
C ARG A 41 -9.97 -37.68 75.03
N SER A 42 -9.59 -38.37 76.12
CA SER A 42 -10.32 -38.85 77.32
C SER A 42 -9.37 -39.55 78.32
N LYS A 43 -9.90 -39.97 79.50
CA LYS A 43 -9.33 -40.96 80.48
C LYS A 43 -8.06 -40.48 81.23
N LYS A 44 -7.68 -40.99 82.43
CA LYS A 44 -8.36 -41.68 83.56
C LYS A 44 -7.38 -41.67 84.77
N PHE A 45 -7.89 -41.76 86.01
CA PHE A 45 -7.20 -42.30 87.21
C PHE A 45 -5.97 -41.49 87.73
N ILE A 46 -5.50 -41.53 88.99
CA ILE A 46 -5.97 -41.96 90.34
C ILE A 46 -5.28 -40.98 91.34
N GLN A 47 -5.94 -40.59 92.44
CA GLN A 47 -5.46 -40.85 93.83
C GLN A 47 -6.52 -40.46 94.87
N ARG A 48 -6.67 -41.30 95.90
CA ARG A 48 -7.68 -41.18 96.96
C ARG A 48 -7.12 -40.40 98.15
N ARG A 49 -7.94 -39.53 98.76
CA ARG A 49 -7.77 -39.12 100.16
C ARG A 49 -9.05 -39.40 100.96
N ASN A 50 -9.05 -40.54 101.64
CA ASN A 50 -9.75 -40.70 102.92
C ASN A 50 -9.00 -39.84 103.96
N VAL A 51 -9.47 -39.48 105.16
CA VAL A 51 -10.68 -39.74 105.99
C VAL A 51 -10.98 -38.41 106.75
N LYS A 52 -12.05 -38.19 107.54
CA LYS A 52 -13.08 -39.05 108.16
C LYS A 52 -14.49 -38.52 107.84
N VAL A 53 -15.50 -39.39 107.87
CA VAL A 53 -16.92 -39.00 107.86
C VAL A 53 -17.30 -38.39 109.22
N LYS A 54 -18.03 -37.27 109.23
CA LYS A 54 -18.80 -36.80 110.40
C LYS A 54 -20.26 -37.30 110.26
N PRO A 55 -20.97 -37.61 111.35
CA PRO A 55 -22.32 -38.18 111.27
C PRO A 55 -23.28 -37.26 110.52
N LYS A 56 -24.21 -37.86 109.77
CA LYS A 56 -25.32 -37.12 109.14
C LYS A 56 -26.19 -36.52 110.26
N ALA A 57 -26.29 -35.20 110.30
CA ALA A 57 -27.44 -34.56 110.95
C ALA A 57 -28.73 -35.03 110.25
N PRO A 58 -29.88 -35.07 110.94
CA PRO A 58 -31.16 -35.38 110.30
C PRO A 58 -31.44 -34.37 109.16
N PRO A 59 -32.18 -34.77 108.11
CA PRO A 59 -32.50 -33.88 107.01
C PRO A 59 -33.39 -32.74 107.53
N ILE A 60 -32.85 -31.53 107.58
CA ILE A 60 -33.64 -30.32 107.81
C ILE A 60 -34.62 -30.21 106.65
N GLN A 61 -35.91 -30.42 106.93
CA GLN A 61 -36.99 -30.09 106.02
C GLN A 61 -36.99 -28.58 105.84
N LYS A 62 -36.37 -28.11 104.75
CA LYS A 62 -36.48 -26.71 104.35
C LYS A 62 -37.83 -26.50 103.69
N TYR A 63 -38.74 -25.85 104.39
CA TYR A 63 -39.98 -25.37 103.81
C TYR A 63 -39.70 -24.16 102.92
N PHE A 64 -40.58 -23.89 101.96
CA PHE A 64 -40.40 -22.80 100.99
C PHE A 64 -40.39 -21.39 101.65
N THR A 65 -40.79 -21.33 102.92
CA THR A 65 -40.88 -20.17 103.80
C THR A 65 -39.63 -19.94 104.66
N ASP A 66 -38.66 -20.85 104.71
CA ASP A 66 -37.47 -20.75 105.59
C ASP A 66 -36.40 -19.76 105.04
N GLY A 67 -36.86 -18.57 104.66
CA GLY A 67 -36.04 -17.43 104.27
C GLY A 67 -35.43 -16.71 105.48
N ARG A 68 -34.90 -15.51 105.24
CA ARG A 68 -34.64 -14.56 106.33
C ARG A 68 -35.79 -13.58 106.36
N ASP A 69 -36.49 -13.50 107.49
CA ASP A 69 -37.59 -12.55 107.66
C ASP A 69 -37.07 -11.11 107.54
N VAL A 70 -37.75 -10.31 106.69
CA VAL A 70 -37.40 -8.91 106.47
C VAL A 70 -38.08 -8.07 107.55
N THR A 71 -37.41 -7.92 108.69
CA THR A 71 -37.81 -6.97 109.74
C THR A 71 -37.56 -5.53 109.32
N ASP A 72 -38.33 -4.57 109.84
CA ASP A 72 -38.23 -3.14 109.46
C ASP A 72 -36.81 -2.55 109.57
N GLN A 73 -35.98 -3.07 110.47
CA GLN A 73 -34.58 -2.66 110.64
C GLN A 73 -33.64 -3.03 109.46
N ASN A 74 -34.09 -3.92 108.56
CA ASN A 74 -33.35 -4.34 107.36
C ASN A 74 -33.85 -3.64 106.07
N ILE A 75 -34.84 -2.76 106.14
CA ILE A 75 -35.44 -2.12 104.95
C ILE A 75 -34.55 -0.98 104.44
N THR A 76 -33.80 -1.23 103.37
CA THR A 76 -33.10 -0.19 102.61
C THR A 76 -33.99 0.37 101.49
N ASN A 77 -34.74 1.44 101.78
CA ASN A 77 -35.45 2.37 100.87
C ASN A 77 -35.72 1.88 99.42
N LEU A 78 -36.92 1.35 99.16
CA LEU A 78 -37.34 0.85 97.83
C LEU A 78 -37.89 1.93 96.86
N ASP A 79 -38.05 3.19 97.27
CA ASP A 79 -38.79 4.25 96.53
C ASP A 79 -38.11 4.80 95.25
N LYS A 80 -37.30 4.00 94.54
CA LYS A 80 -36.54 4.48 93.35
C LYS A 80 -36.71 3.66 92.06
N THR A 81 -37.59 2.66 92.01
CA THR A 81 -37.86 1.92 90.75
C THR A 81 -39.31 1.43 90.60
N LYS A 82 -40.09 2.09 89.71
CA LYS A 82 -41.25 1.49 89.02
C LYS A 82 -40.91 1.36 87.54
N PRO A 83 -40.55 0.17 87.02
CA PRO A 83 -39.90 0.01 85.72
C PRO A 83 -40.85 0.05 84.49
N TYR A 84 -42.11 0.46 84.66
CA TYR A 84 -43.13 0.46 83.60
C TYR A 84 -43.95 1.77 83.57
N LYS A 85 -43.37 2.80 82.95
CA LYS A 85 -44.04 3.93 82.29
C LYS A 85 -43.24 4.29 81.04
N PHE A 86 -43.88 4.79 79.99
CA PHE A 86 -43.18 5.32 78.82
C PHE A 86 -42.62 6.73 79.11
N PRO A 87 -41.47 7.13 78.53
CA PRO A 87 -40.76 8.37 78.88
C PRO A 87 -41.15 9.55 77.99
N THR A 88 -40.94 10.79 78.47
CA THR A 88 -41.41 12.01 77.78
C THR A 88 -40.37 13.09 77.48
N SER A 89 -39.19 13.14 78.12
CA SER A 89 -38.21 14.22 77.87
C SER A 89 -36.75 13.91 78.26
N TYR A 90 -35.86 14.91 78.06
CA TYR A 90 -34.39 14.85 78.14
C TYR A 90 -33.78 14.33 79.46
N GLU A 91 -34.53 14.30 80.57
CA GLU A 91 -34.05 13.69 81.83
C GLU A 91 -33.62 12.22 81.64
N GLU A 92 -34.19 11.52 80.67
CA GLU A 92 -33.78 10.17 80.25
C GLU A 92 -32.28 10.02 80.04
N LEU A 93 -31.60 11.02 79.45
CA LEU A 93 -30.16 10.95 79.20
C LEU A 93 -29.38 10.97 80.53
N GLY A 94 -29.77 11.86 81.44
CA GLY A 94 -29.25 11.93 82.81
C GLY A 94 -29.49 10.62 83.57
N GLN A 95 -30.70 10.06 83.51
CA GLN A 95 -31.04 8.79 84.16
C GLN A 95 -30.27 7.59 83.57
N LYS A 96 -30.04 7.55 82.25
CA LYS A 96 -29.24 6.51 81.57
C LYS A 96 -27.74 6.61 81.89
N ILE A 97 -27.23 7.81 82.19
CA ILE A 97 -25.86 8.03 82.69
C ILE A 97 -25.77 7.66 84.17
N MET A 98 -26.70 8.12 85.01
CA MET A 98 -26.71 7.86 86.46
C MET A 98 -26.95 6.39 86.79
N THR A 99 -27.79 5.67 86.07
CA THR A 99 -27.95 4.21 86.26
C THR A 99 -26.68 3.43 85.86
N LYS A 100 -25.89 3.91 84.88
CA LYS A 100 -24.54 3.37 84.61
C LYS A 100 -23.55 3.68 85.74
N ALA A 101 -23.67 4.82 86.42
CA ALA A 101 -22.86 5.14 87.61
C ALA A 101 -23.27 4.26 88.81
N TRP A 102 -24.55 4.22 89.17
CA TRP A 102 -25.07 3.42 90.29
C TRP A 102 -24.74 1.93 90.16
N ARG A 103 -24.82 1.36 88.96
CA ARG A 103 -24.37 -0.03 88.71
C ARG A 103 -22.89 -0.24 89.01
N LYS A 104 -22.02 0.74 88.71
CA LYS A 104 -20.59 0.70 89.09
C LYS A 104 -20.41 0.82 90.60
N ASP A 105 -21.20 1.64 91.29
CA ASP A 105 -21.08 1.85 92.74
C ASP A 105 -21.61 0.67 93.56
N ILE A 106 -22.68 0.00 93.11
CA ILE A 106 -23.12 -1.29 93.67
C ILE A 106 -21.98 -2.32 93.53
N VAL A 107 -21.33 -2.41 92.36
CA VAL A 107 -20.17 -3.29 92.16
C VAL A 107 -18.99 -2.91 93.07
N LYS A 108 -18.73 -1.62 93.34
CA LYS A 108 -17.72 -1.19 94.34
C LYS A 108 -18.09 -1.66 95.76
N GLN A 109 -19.36 -1.62 96.15
CA GLN A 109 -19.82 -2.11 97.45
C GLN A 109 -19.71 -3.65 97.54
N ASP A 110 -20.16 -4.38 96.52
CA ASP A 110 -19.96 -5.83 96.39
C ASP A 110 -18.49 -6.23 96.47
N LEU A 111 -17.58 -5.44 95.88
CA LEU A 111 -16.15 -5.69 95.93
C LEU A 111 -15.59 -5.53 97.35
N LYS A 112 -16.03 -4.52 98.11
CA LYS A 112 -15.62 -4.26 99.50
C LYS A 112 -16.11 -5.31 100.52
N ALA A 113 -17.21 -6.03 100.25
CA ALA A 113 -17.68 -7.08 101.14
C ALA A 113 -16.69 -8.28 101.18
N PRO A 114 -16.57 -9.02 102.31
CA PRO A 114 -15.83 -10.28 102.35
C PRO A 114 -16.57 -11.37 101.56
N ILE A 115 -15.84 -12.33 100.99
CA ILE A 115 -16.35 -13.31 100.01
C ILE A 115 -17.61 -14.04 100.51
N PHE A 116 -17.64 -14.48 101.76
CA PHE A 116 -18.77 -15.20 102.36
C PHE A 116 -20.03 -14.35 102.63
N LYS A 117 -19.96 -13.03 102.42
CA LYS A 117 -21.12 -12.10 102.45
C LYS A 117 -21.59 -11.68 101.06
N LYS A 118 -20.91 -12.07 99.98
CA LYS A 118 -21.29 -11.71 98.60
C LYS A 118 -22.45 -12.60 98.14
N GLN A 119 -23.63 -12.01 98.03
CA GLN A 119 -24.82 -12.70 97.55
C GLN A 119 -24.67 -13.08 96.07
N GLY A 120 -24.99 -14.33 95.73
CA GLY A 120 -25.04 -14.79 94.35
C GLY A 120 -26.17 -14.13 93.55
N MET A 121 -26.07 -14.08 92.22
CA MET A 121 -27.08 -13.42 91.37
C MET A 121 -28.51 -13.97 91.58
N ARG A 122 -28.67 -15.27 91.88
CA ARG A 122 -29.96 -15.86 92.25
C ARG A 122 -30.48 -15.36 93.60
N GLU A 123 -29.60 -15.21 94.60
CA GLU A 123 -29.98 -14.72 95.93
C GLU A 123 -30.40 -13.24 95.87
N LYS A 124 -29.69 -12.43 95.08
CA LYS A 124 -30.06 -11.02 94.84
C LYS A 124 -31.44 -10.90 94.18
N LEU A 125 -31.73 -11.74 93.18
CA LEU A 125 -33.00 -11.72 92.47
C LEU A 125 -34.15 -12.24 93.36
N ASN A 126 -33.91 -13.27 94.17
CA ASN A 126 -34.87 -13.73 95.18
C ASN A 126 -35.12 -12.66 96.26
N ASN A 127 -34.09 -11.98 96.75
CA ASN A 127 -34.23 -10.91 97.75
C ASN A 127 -35.00 -9.71 97.18
N ASP A 128 -34.78 -9.32 95.92
CA ASP A 128 -35.58 -8.31 95.22
C ASP A 128 -37.04 -8.77 95.07
N LEU A 129 -37.28 -10.05 94.76
CA LEU A 129 -38.63 -10.61 94.71
C LEU A 129 -39.35 -10.58 96.07
N PHE A 130 -38.69 -10.99 97.16
CA PHE A 130 -39.25 -10.91 98.50
C PHE A 130 -39.48 -9.46 98.95
N ASN A 131 -38.56 -8.54 98.67
CA ASN A 131 -38.72 -7.12 98.99
C ASN A 131 -39.91 -6.47 98.23
N ARG A 132 -40.21 -6.93 97.01
CA ARG A 132 -41.39 -6.48 96.23
C ARG A 132 -42.70 -7.11 96.68
N LEU A 133 -42.65 -8.31 97.24
CA LEU A 133 -43.81 -9.04 97.80
C LEU A 133 -44.05 -8.71 99.28
N TYR A 134 -43.16 -7.95 99.93
CA TYR A 134 -43.34 -7.47 101.30
C TYR A 134 -44.43 -6.39 101.36
N VAL A 135 -45.68 -6.85 101.43
CA VAL A 135 -46.77 -6.08 101.99
C VAL A 135 -46.46 -5.91 103.48
N LYS A 136 -46.46 -4.68 103.98
CA LYS A 136 -46.52 -4.43 105.43
C LYS A 136 -47.85 -4.97 105.95
N VAL A 137 -47.85 -6.20 106.42
CA VAL A 137 -48.87 -6.65 107.37
C VAL A 137 -48.71 -5.73 108.58
N PRO A 138 -49.71 -4.91 108.94
CA PRO A 138 -49.61 -4.17 110.20
C PRO A 138 -49.37 -5.18 111.32
N PRO A 139 -48.62 -4.85 112.39
CA PRO A 139 -48.65 -5.69 113.58
C PRO A 139 -50.14 -5.90 113.91
N PRO A 140 -50.60 -7.13 114.18
CA PRO A 140 -52.00 -7.35 114.44
C PRO A 140 -52.38 -6.48 115.64
N ASP A 141 -53.13 -5.41 115.38
CA ASP A 141 -53.96 -4.79 116.40
C ASP A 141 -54.74 -5.96 116.99
N ASN A 142 -54.45 -6.31 118.24
CA ASN A 142 -55.25 -7.25 118.99
C ASN A 142 -56.67 -6.70 118.89
N THR A 143 -57.50 -7.37 118.09
CA THR A 143 -58.73 -6.80 117.53
C THR A 143 -59.71 -6.70 118.67
N LYS A 144 -59.64 -5.57 119.39
CA LYS A 144 -60.05 -5.46 120.79
C LYS A 144 -61.41 -6.10 120.95
N THR A 145 -61.42 -7.28 121.54
CA THR A 145 -62.65 -8.01 121.73
C THR A 145 -63.49 -7.21 122.72
N ILE A 146 -64.76 -7.56 122.88
CA ILE A 146 -65.59 -6.94 123.92
C ILE A 146 -64.96 -7.16 125.32
N VAL A 147 -64.00 -8.07 125.45
CA VAL A 147 -63.21 -8.32 126.67
C VAL A 147 -62.03 -7.34 126.87
N ASP A 148 -61.50 -6.76 125.79
CA ASP A 148 -60.31 -5.88 125.81
C ASP A 148 -60.67 -4.37 125.83
N LEU A 149 -61.96 -4.04 125.74
CA LEU A 149 -62.49 -2.69 125.80
C LEU A 149 -62.61 -2.22 127.25
N ASP A 150 -61.49 -1.77 127.82
CA ASP A 150 -61.34 -1.25 129.19
C ASP A 150 -61.61 -2.30 130.32
N PRO A 151 -60.64 -2.57 131.22
CA PRO A 151 -60.86 -3.46 132.38
C PRO A 151 -61.93 -2.99 133.38
N GLN A 152 -62.56 -1.84 133.15
CA GLN A 152 -63.72 -1.34 133.88
C GLN A 152 -65.07 -1.71 133.22
N PHE A 153 -65.14 -2.03 131.92
CA PHE A 153 -66.39 -2.23 131.18
C PHE A 153 -67.31 -3.30 131.80
N PHE A 154 -66.79 -4.49 132.13
CA PHE A 154 -67.61 -5.52 132.77
C PHE A 154 -68.12 -5.15 134.16
N LYS A 155 -67.45 -4.24 134.89
CA LYS A 155 -67.93 -3.80 136.21
C LYS A 155 -69.22 -2.97 136.07
N VAL A 156 -69.36 -2.23 134.96
CA VAL A 156 -70.63 -1.58 134.57
C VAL A 156 -71.71 -2.62 134.28
N VAL A 157 -71.38 -3.65 133.50
CA VAL A 157 -72.31 -4.71 133.09
C VAL A 157 -72.76 -5.58 134.28
N GLU A 158 -71.90 -5.81 135.27
CA GLU A 158 -72.23 -6.46 136.55
C GLU A 158 -73.05 -5.57 137.50
N GLY A 159 -73.40 -4.33 137.12
CA GLY A 159 -74.18 -3.40 137.94
C GLY A 159 -73.44 -2.89 139.19
N ARG A 160 -72.11 -3.06 139.26
CA ARG A 160 -71.29 -2.64 140.40
C ARG A 160 -70.92 -1.16 140.22
N PRO A 161 -71.25 -0.25 141.15
CA PRO A 161 -70.89 1.16 141.03
C PRO A 161 -69.38 1.34 140.88
N ILE A 162 -68.96 1.85 139.71
CA ILE A 162 -67.56 2.16 139.47
C ILE A 162 -67.26 3.47 140.17
N HIS A 163 -66.42 3.40 141.19
CA HIS A 163 -65.95 4.58 141.91
C HIS A 163 -64.88 5.28 141.07
N GLU A 164 -65.31 6.09 140.11
CA GLU A 164 -64.44 7.02 139.38
C GLU A 164 -63.80 8.03 140.35
N SER A 165 -62.59 7.72 140.82
CA SER A 165 -61.75 8.72 141.48
C SER A 165 -61.30 9.72 140.42
N PHE A 166 -61.98 10.88 140.33
CA PHE A 166 -61.62 11.96 139.40
C PHE A 166 -60.17 12.43 139.62
N ASN A 167 -59.23 11.81 138.91
CA ASN A 167 -57.83 12.19 138.97
C ASN A 167 -57.63 13.43 138.10
N ARG A 168 -57.72 14.59 138.73
CA ARG A 168 -57.59 15.91 138.10
C ARG A 168 -56.36 16.02 137.17
N ARG A 169 -55.29 15.25 137.44
CA ARG A 169 -54.08 15.19 136.59
C ARG A 169 -54.38 14.53 135.24
N GLU A 170 -54.93 13.33 135.24
CA GLU A 170 -55.29 12.58 134.03
C GLU A 170 -56.34 13.33 133.19
N TYR A 171 -57.31 13.99 133.82
CA TYR A 171 -58.24 14.87 133.08
C TYR A 171 -57.52 16.06 132.42
N ILE A 172 -56.59 16.70 133.12
CA ILE A 172 -55.79 17.80 132.56
C ILE A 172 -54.90 17.31 131.41
N ASP A 173 -54.30 16.13 131.53
CA ASP A 173 -53.40 15.58 130.51
C ASP A 173 -54.15 15.02 129.28
N THR A 174 -55.30 14.37 129.46
CA THR A 174 -56.17 14.00 128.33
C THR A 174 -56.74 15.22 127.61
N VAL A 175 -57.08 16.31 128.32
CA VAL A 175 -57.44 17.59 127.70
C VAL A 175 -56.25 18.21 126.97
N ARG A 176 -55.03 18.16 127.53
CA ARG A 176 -53.81 18.63 126.84
C ARG A 176 -53.52 17.81 125.58
N GLU A 177 -53.74 16.51 125.58
CA GLU A 177 -53.55 15.65 124.41
C GLU A 177 -54.65 15.86 123.36
N SER A 178 -55.90 16.07 123.77
CA SER A 178 -56.97 16.54 122.88
C SER A 178 -56.63 17.89 122.23
N LEU A 179 -56.03 18.83 122.97
CA LEU A 179 -55.57 20.10 122.42
C LEU A 179 -54.36 19.94 121.49
N ARG A 180 -53.35 19.13 121.85
CA ARG A 180 -52.18 18.83 121.00
C ARG A 180 -52.59 18.17 119.68
N THR A 181 -53.49 17.20 119.73
CA THR A 181 -54.01 16.52 118.53
C THR A 181 -54.85 17.46 117.67
N LYS A 182 -55.71 18.31 118.25
CA LYS A 182 -56.44 19.37 117.50
C LYS A 182 -55.49 20.36 116.82
N ILE A 183 -54.43 20.81 117.51
CA ILE A 183 -53.40 21.69 116.93
C ILE A 183 -52.65 20.98 115.80
N LEU A 184 -52.29 19.70 115.97
CA LEU A 184 -51.65 18.89 114.92
C LEU A 184 -52.57 18.65 113.72
N ILE A 185 -53.87 18.43 113.95
CA ILE A 185 -54.90 18.32 112.90
C ILE A 185 -54.98 19.63 112.12
N GLY A 186 -55.07 20.78 112.80
CA GLY A 186 -55.05 22.10 112.15
C GLY A 186 -53.82 22.32 111.26
N TYR A 187 -52.61 22.00 111.76
CA TYR A 187 -51.40 22.06 110.92
C TYR A 187 -51.43 21.12 109.72
N ARG A 188 -52.10 19.96 109.81
CA ARG A 188 -52.30 19.06 108.66
C ARG A 188 -53.40 19.53 107.71
N GLU A 189 -54.44 20.19 108.21
CA GLU A 189 -55.46 20.83 107.39
C GLU A 189 -54.86 22.02 106.61
N ASP A 190 -53.96 22.80 107.24
CA ASP A 190 -53.16 23.85 106.59
C ASP A 190 -52.18 23.28 105.53
N ASP A 191 -51.42 22.22 105.86
CA ASP A 191 -50.55 21.51 104.90
C ASP A 191 -51.35 21.04 103.66
N ILE A 192 -52.52 20.43 103.90
CA ILE A 192 -53.42 19.93 102.85
C ILE A 192 -54.01 21.07 102.03
N ALA A 193 -54.41 22.17 102.66
CA ALA A 193 -54.92 23.35 101.95
C ALA A 193 -53.87 23.96 101.01
N LEU A 194 -52.61 24.04 101.45
CA LEU A 194 -51.48 24.52 100.64
C LEU A 194 -51.21 23.58 99.45
N ILE A 195 -51.21 22.26 99.66
CA ILE A 195 -51.05 21.26 98.59
C ILE A 195 -52.21 21.33 97.59
N ASN A 196 -53.45 21.47 98.07
CA ASN A 196 -54.62 21.64 97.20
C ASN A 196 -54.53 22.93 96.39
N GLN A 197 -54.00 24.02 96.97
CA GLN A 197 -53.76 25.27 96.24
C GLN A 197 -52.65 25.14 95.18
N SER A 198 -51.57 24.40 95.44
CA SER A 198 -50.53 24.16 94.44
C SER A 198 -51.05 23.28 93.30
N LEU A 199 -51.77 22.19 93.61
CA LEU A 199 -52.41 21.33 92.61
C LEU A 199 -53.40 22.12 91.73
N ALA A 200 -54.27 22.93 92.32
CA ALA A 200 -55.22 23.78 91.58
C ALA A 200 -54.54 24.91 90.76
N ASN A 201 -53.25 25.16 90.94
CA ASN A 201 -52.46 26.06 90.09
C ASN A 201 -51.70 25.29 89.00
N GLU A 202 -51.17 24.10 89.31
CA GLU A 202 -50.61 23.17 88.32
C GLU A 202 -51.66 22.73 87.29
N GLU A 203 -52.89 22.41 87.71
CA GLU A 203 -53.99 22.06 86.83
C GLU A 203 -54.33 23.18 85.83
N LYS A 204 -54.37 24.44 86.28
CA LYS A 204 -54.60 25.61 85.39
C LYS A 204 -53.45 25.79 84.40
N LEU A 205 -52.21 25.60 84.85
CA LEU A 205 -51.03 25.69 83.98
C LEU A 205 -51.02 24.55 82.94
N ILE A 206 -51.44 23.34 83.34
CA ILE A 206 -51.62 22.19 82.43
C ILE A 206 -52.74 22.46 81.42
N GLN A 207 -53.87 23.05 81.84
CA GLN A 207 -54.97 23.44 80.96
C GLN A 207 -54.50 24.48 79.93
N GLN A 208 -53.82 25.55 80.35
CA GLN A 208 -53.23 26.55 79.44
C GLN A 208 -52.23 25.92 78.46
N ILE A 209 -51.41 24.95 78.91
CA ILE A 209 -50.50 24.22 78.02
C ILE A 209 -51.27 23.34 77.03
N GLN A 210 -52.35 22.68 77.44
CA GLN A 210 -53.21 21.87 76.56
C GLN A 210 -53.93 22.73 75.50
N GLU A 211 -54.47 23.89 75.89
CA GLU A 211 -55.08 24.87 74.98
C GLU A 211 -54.07 25.37 73.95
N ASN A 212 -52.87 25.75 74.38
CA ASN A 212 -51.79 26.15 73.47
C ASN A 212 -51.37 25.00 72.52
N TYR A 213 -51.26 23.76 73.01
CA TYR A 213 -50.98 22.62 72.13
C TYR A 213 -52.10 22.33 71.13
N GLN A 214 -53.37 22.50 71.49
CA GLN A 214 -54.49 22.40 70.54
C GLN A 214 -54.39 23.49 69.47
N ILE A 215 -54.07 24.73 69.83
CA ILE A 215 -53.83 25.81 68.86
C ILE A 215 -52.67 25.45 67.91
N TYR A 216 -51.55 24.90 68.41
CA TYR A 216 -50.44 24.48 67.55
C TYR A 216 -50.76 23.28 66.66
N VAL A 217 -51.54 22.30 67.13
CA VAL A 217 -51.99 21.17 66.30
C VAL A 217 -52.91 21.67 65.18
N ASN A 218 -53.94 22.46 65.52
CA ASN A 218 -54.87 23.01 64.54
C ASN A 218 -54.14 23.85 63.48
N ALA A 219 -53.24 24.75 63.90
CA ALA A 219 -52.45 25.57 62.98
C ALA A 219 -51.50 24.76 62.08
N PHE A 220 -51.05 23.58 62.52
CA PHE A 220 -50.25 22.67 61.71
C PHE A 220 -51.12 21.82 60.76
N GLU A 221 -52.32 21.40 61.17
CA GLU A 221 -53.31 20.76 60.31
C GLU A 221 -53.81 21.73 59.21
N ASP A 222 -54.07 22.99 59.56
CA ASP A 222 -54.36 24.07 58.61
C ASP A 222 -53.22 24.28 57.61
N LEU A 223 -51.96 24.29 58.07
CA LEU A 223 -50.79 24.41 57.18
C LEU A 223 -50.68 23.20 56.24
N LEU A 224 -50.78 21.97 56.75
CA LEU A 224 -50.76 20.76 55.94
C LEU A 224 -51.90 20.72 54.92
N PHE A 225 -53.10 21.19 55.29
CA PHE A 225 -54.24 21.27 54.39
C PHE A 225 -53.98 22.29 53.27
N ASN A 226 -53.48 23.48 53.60
CA ASN A 226 -53.16 24.52 52.62
C ASN A 226 -52.02 24.10 51.68
N ASP A 227 -50.94 23.51 52.19
CA ASP A 227 -49.82 22.99 51.38
C ASP A 227 -50.27 21.83 50.48
N HIS A 228 -51.10 20.91 50.98
CA HIS A 228 -51.65 19.82 50.18
C HIS A 228 -52.61 20.32 49.09
N MET A 229 -53.44 21.33 49.40
CA MET A 229 -54.33 21.96 48.41
C MET A 229 -53.53 22.73 47.34
N SER A 230 -52.49 23.46 47.72
CA SER A 230 -51.57 24.14 46.82
C SER A 230 -50.82 23.17 45.91
N ALA A 231 -50.24 22.11 46.48
CA ALA A 231 -49.57 21.06 45.72
C ALA A 231 -50.52 20.34 44.74
N LYS A 232 -51.79 20.13 45.15
CA LYS A 232 -52.83 19.56 44.28
C LYS A 232 -53.26 20.52 43.16
N GLN A 233 -53.31 21.82 43.42
CA GLN A 233 -53.58 22.84 42.38
C GLN A 233 -52.44 22.87 41.35
N LEU A 234 -51.18 22.97 41.79
CA LEU A 234 -50.01 22.94 40.92
C LEU A 234 -49.92 21.64 40.10
N LEU A 235 -50.29 20.49 40.69
CA LEU A 235 -50.35 19.22 39.98
C LEU A 235 -51.47 19.21 38.92
N ALA A 236 -52.66 19.73 39.23
CA ALA A 236 -53.76 19.83 38.26
C ALA A 236 -53.46 20.82 37.12
N GLU A 237 -52.77 21.93 37.41
CA GLU A 237 -52.28 22.87 36.40
C GLU A 237 -51.23 22.22 35.49
N ALA A 238 -50.27 21.48 36.06
CA ALA A 238 -49.28 20.72 35.29
C ALA A 238 -49.94 19.60 34.45
N GLU A 239 -50.95 18.90 34.98
CA GLU A 239 -51.74 17.93 34.22
C GLU A 239 -52.50 18.61 33.06
N SER A 240 -53.12 19.78 33.26
CA SER A 240 -53.76 20.53 32.15
C SER A 240 -52.75 20.87 31.05
N VAL A 241 -51.62 21.48 31.41
CA VAL A 241 -50.58 21.89 30.44
C VAL A 241 -49.97 20.68 29.71
N THR A 242 -49.79 19.54 30.38
CA THR A 242 -49.31 18.31 29.71
C THR A 242 -50.36 17.69 28.79
N ASN A 243 -51.65 17.75 29.13
CA ASN A 243 -52.73 17.31 28.25
C ASN A 243 -52.84 18.22 27.01
N GLU A 244 -52.81 19.55 27.18
CA GLU A 244 -52.81 20.52 26.07
C GLU A 244 -51.61 20.31 25.14
N ALA A 245 -50.40 20.12 25.70
CA ALA A 245 -49.20 19.79 24.93
C ALA A 245 -49.31 18.45 24.20
N TYR A 246 -49.94 17.43 24.80
CA TYR A 246 -50.19 16.13 24.18
C TYR A 246 -51.19 16.22 23.02
N GLU A 247 -52.26 17.01 23.17
CA GLU A 247 -53.20 17.28 22.08
C GLU A 247 -52.51 17.96 20.88
N LYS A 248 -51.68 18.97 21.13
CA LYS A 248 -50.88 19.63 20.07
C LYS A 248 -49.86 18.67 19.44
N TYR A 249 -49.25 17.78 20.22
CA TYR A 249 -48.37 16.73 19.69
C TYR A 249 -49.12 15.73 18.80
N GLU A 250 -50.32 15.30 19.20
CA GLU A 250 -51.18 14.43 18.39
C GLU A 250 -51.68 15.11 17.11
N GLU A 251 -52.03 16.41 17.15
CA GLU A 251 -52.30 17.21 15.95
C GLU A 251 -51.08 17.24 15.01
N TYR A 252 -49.90 17.59 15.53
CA TYR A 252 -48.65 17.59 14.77
C TYR A 252 -48.36 16.22 14.13
N LYS A 253 -48.51 15.13 14.89
CA LYS A 253 -48.31 13.75 14.44
C LYS A 253 -49.30 13.34 13.35
N ARG A 254 -50.56 13.79 13.42
CA ARG A 254 -51.56 13.61 12.35
C ARG A 254 -51.21 14.41 11.09
N LEU A 255 -50.74 15.65 11.24
CA LEU A 255 -50.27 16.49 10.12
C LEU A 255 -49.00 15.92 9.47
N SER A 256 -48.02 15.49 10.28
CA SER A 256 -46.79 14.84 9.82
C SER A 256 -47.07 13.54 9.05
N LYS A 257 -48.01 12.70 9.53
CA LYS A 257 -48.46 11.52 8.77
C LYS A 257 -49.12 11.90 7.44
N LYS A 258 -49.96 12.94 7.40
CA LYS A 258 -50.56 13.45 6.15
C LYS A 258 -49.48 13.95 5.19
N TYR A 259 -48.56 14.78 5.66
CA TYR A 259 -47.44 15.31 4.87
C TYR A 259 -46.56 14.18 4.32
N GLY A 260 -46.19 13.19 5.13
CA GLY A 260 -45.45 12.01 4.68
C GLY A 260 -46.20 11.23 3.58
N SER A 261 -47.51 11.04 3.72
CA SER A 261 -48.32 10.39 2.68
C SER A 261 -48.44 11.21 1.39
N MET A 262 -48.52 12.54 1.49
CA MET A 262 -48.53 13.46 0.35
C MET A 262 -47.17 13.49 -0.36
N ARG A 263 -46.06 13.51 0.38
CA ARG A 263 -44.69 13.45 -0.15
C ARG A 263 -44.42 12.11 -0.86
N ALA A 264 -44.85 10.99 -0.27
CA ALA A 264 -44.74 9.68 -0.92
C ALA A 264 -45.61 9.58 -2.19
N ALA A 265 -46.82 10.15 -2.18
CA ALA A 265 -47.68 10.24 -3.37
C ALA A 265 -47.08 11.14 -4.47
N LEU A 266 -46.40 12.23 -4.09
CA LEU A 266 -45.73 13.13 -5.02
C LEU A 266 -44.57 12.41 -5.75
N TYR A 267 -43.62 11.81 -5.02
CA TYR A 267 -42.54 11.03 -5.64
C TYR A 267 -43.10 9.87 -6.49
N GLY A 268 -44.10 9.15 -5.98
CA GLY A 268 -44.81 8.10 -6.74
C GLY A 268 -45.72 8.61 -7.88
N SER A 269 -45.69 9.92 -8.18
CA SER A 269 -46.29 10.55 -9.37
C SER A 269 -45.23 11.16 -10.30
N GLU A 270 -44.16 11.72 -9.74
CA GLU A 270 -42.96 12.19 -10.45
C GLU A 270 -42.24 11.02 -11.15
N GLU A 271 -41.98 9.92 -10.44
CA GLU A 271 -41.43 8.68 -11.00
C GLU A 271 -42.29 8.16 -12.16
N LYS A 272 -43.62 8.23 -12.04
CA LYS A 272 -44.55 7.80 -13.10
C LYS A 272 -44.51 8.74 -14.30
N TRP A 273 -44.45 10.06 -14.08
CA TRP A 273 -44.31 11.04 -15.15
C TRP A 273 -43.00 10.83 -15.91
N ARG A 274 -41.87 10.63 -15.20
CA ARG A 274 -40.58 10.29 -15.80
C ARG A 274 -40.64 8.97 -16.58
N ASN A 275 -41.29 7.94 -16.05
CA ASN A 275 -41.49 6.68 -16.76
C ASN A 275 -42.35 6.87 -18.03
N CYS A 276 -43.39 7.71 -17.99
CA CYS A 276 -44.17 8.07 -19.18
C CYS A 276 -43.33 8.82 -20.23
N LYS A 277 -42.48 9.77 -19.84
CA LYS A 277 -41.52 10.44 -20.75
C LYS A 277 -40.55 9.44 -21.39
N MET A 278 -40.01 8.50 -20.61
CA MET A 278 -39.16 7.42 -21.14
C MET A 278 -39.92 6.54 -22.13
N TYR A 279 -41.17 6.15 -21.84
CA TYR A 279 -42.01 5.39 -22.77
C TYR A 279 -42.38 6.19 -24.03
N GLN A 280 -42.58 7.51 -23.93
CA GLN A 280 -42.81 8.38 -25.09
C GLN A 280 -41.59 8.43 -26.01
N SER A 281 -40.39 8.68 -25.46
CA SER A 281 -39.12 8.63 -26.21
C SER A 281 -38.88 7.26 -26.85
N PHE A 282 -39.18 6.18 -26.12
CA PHE A 282 -39.07 4.81 -26.61
C PHE A 282 -40.04 4.49 -27.75
N LEU A 283 -41.32 4.86 -27.62
CA LEU A 283 -42.34 4.66 -28.67
C LEU A 283 -42.04 5.51 -29.91
N TYR A 284 -41.53 6.73 -29.73
CA TYR A 284 -41.00 7.55 -30.82
C TYR A 284 -39.81 6.87 -31.52
N ASN A 285 -38.91 6.25 -30.75
CA ASN A 285 -37.73 5.58 -31.32
C ASN A 285 -38.00 4.21 -31.95
N ILE A 286 -39.15 3.58 -31.67
CA ILE A 286 -39.63 2.40 -32.41
C ILE A 286 -40.60 2.78 -33.57
N SER A 287 -41.11 4.01 -33.62
CA SER A 287 -41.99 4.45 -34.70
C SER A 287 -41.32 4.34 -36.08
N PRO A 288 -42.05 3.98 -37.16
CA PRO A 288 -41.49 3.90 -38.50
C PRO A 288 -40.85 5.22 -38.96
N LEU A 289 -39.74 5.11 -39.70
CA LEU A 289 -38.97 6.27 -40.20
C LEU A 289 -39.79 7.23 -41.06
N GLN A 290 -40.85 6.74 -41.73
CA GLN A 290 -41.78 7.57 -42.51
C GLN A 290 -42.51 8.57 -41.60
N TRP A 291 -43.26 8.07 -40.60
CA TRP A 291 -43.96 8.91 -39.62
C TRP A 291 -43.00 9.80 -38.82
N ARG A 292 -41.78 9.31 -38.52
CA ARG A 292 -40.74 10.09 -37.82
C ARG A 292 -40.23 11.28 -38.64
N ASN A 293 -40.21 11.17 -39.97
CA ASN A 293 -39.85 12.27 -40.87
C ASN A 293 -40.99 13.27 -41.09
N GLU A 294 -42.24 12.86 -40.87
CA GLU A 294 -43.42 13.74 -40.91
C GLU A 294 -43.52 14.62 -39.64
N HIS A 295 -42.96 14.17 -38.50
CA HIS A 295 -43.02 14.87 -37.20
C HIS A 295 -41.61 15.28 -36.70
N PRO A 296 -40.87 16.15 -37.43
CA PRO A 296 -39.47 16.46 -37.14
C PRO A 296 -39.26 17.25 -35.84
N GLU A 297 -40.26 17.96 -35.32
CA GLU A 297 -40.15 18.71 -34.06
C GLU A 297 -39.95 17.78 -32.85
N GLN A 298 -40.51 16.56 -32.91
CA GLN A 298 -40.29 15.54 -31.89
C GLN A 298 -38.86 14.95 -31.98
N LYS A 299 -38.23 15.00 -33.16
CA LYS A 299 -36.88 14.45 -33.39
C LYS A 299 -35.82 15.17 -32.58
N SER A 300 -35.97 16.49 -32.40
CA SER A 300 -35.07 17.31 -31.60
C SER A 300 -35.25 17.12 -30.08
N LYS A 301 -36.29 16.40 -29.63
CA LYS A 301 -36.62 16.18 -28.21
C LYS A 301 -36.37 14.75 -27.73
N TYR A 302 -36.19 13.80 -28.64
CA TYR A 302 -36.08 12.37 -28.33
C TYR A 302 -34.97 11.69 -29.17
N SER A 303 -33.96 12.46 -29.58
CA SER A 303 -32.84 11.99 -30.41
C SER A 303 -31.98 10.96 -29.67
N ASP A 304 -31.53 11.32 -28.46
CA ASP A 304 -30.44 10.64 -27.78
C ASP A 304 -30.92 9.99 -26.48
N ILE A 305 -31.26 8.70 -26.59
CA ILE A 305 -31.74 7.88 -25.47
C ILE A 305 -30.69 7.80 -24.36
N GLU A 306 -29.41 7.71 -24.72
CA GLU A 306 -28.28 7.61 -23.78
C GLU A 306 -28.19 8.86 -22.90
N GLU A 307 -28.32 10.05 -23.49
CA GLU A 307 -28.23 11.33 -22.81
C GLU A 307 -29.41 11.52 -21.86
N HIS A 308 -30.64 11.27 -22.31
CA HIS A 308 -31.83 11.33 -21.44
C HIS A 308 -31.84 10.25 -20.33
N PHE A 309 -31.21 9.09 -20.54
CA PHE A 309 -31.11 8.05 -19.51
C PHE A 309 -30.12 8.45 -18.40
N GLU A 310 -28.99 9.06 -18.76
CA GLU A 310 -28.05 9.61 -17.78
C GLU A 310 -28.54 10.92 -17.14
N GLU A 311 -29.21 11.83 -17.86
CA GLU A 311 -29.89 13.00 -17.25
C GLU A 311 -30.92 12.56 -16.20
N SER A 312 -31.75 11.57 -16.53
CA SER A 312 -32.75 10.97 -15.63
C SER A 312 -32.14 10.33 -14.38
N LYS A 313 -30.84 10.05 -14.39
CA LYS A 313 -30.05 9.36 -13.37
C LYS A 313 -29.15 10.31 -12.58
N ALA A 314 -28.60 11.35 -13.21
CA ALA A 314 -27.93 12.47 -12.56
C ALA A 314 -28.93 13.28 -11.69
N CYS A 315 -30.15 13.46 -12.19
CA CYS A 315 -31.25 14.11 -11.46
C CYS A 315 -31.54 13.44 -10.09
N LEU A 316 -31.32 12.12 -9.96
CA LEU A 316 -31.46 11.38 -8.69
C LEU A 316 -30.32 11.62 -7.69
N ALA A 317 -29.15 12.03 -8.15
CA ALA A 317 -27.96 12.21 -7.32
C ALA A 317 -27.75 13.66 -6.87
N GLU A 318 -27.99 14.61 -7.77
CA GLU A 318 -27.66 16.03 -7.56
C GLU A 318 -28.84 16.83 -6.99
N ARG A 319 -30.09 16.51 -7.39
CA ARG A 319 -31.29 17.20 -6.90
C ARG A 319 -31.82 16.65 -5.57
N THR A 320 -31.04 16.89 -4.51
CA THR A 320 -31.59 17.03 -3.15
C THR A 320 -32.22 18.42 -2.89
N GLU A 321 -32.54 19.12 -3.98
CA GLU A 321 -33.32 20.36 -4.07
C GLU A 321 -34.72 20.21 -3.42
N SER A 322 -35.35 21.32 -3.06
CA SER A 322 -36.53 21.23 -2.19
C SER A 322 -37.75 20.63 -2.90
N LEU A 323 -38.66 20.07 -2.11
CA LEU A 323 -39.95 19.56 -2.59
C LEU A 323 -40.79 20.66 -3.28
N SER A 324 -40.48 21.94 -3.06
CA SER A 324 -41.08 23.07 -3.80
C SER A 324 -40.52 23.17 -5.22
N GLU A 325 -39.18 23.13 -5.39
CA GLU A 325 -38.50 23.22 -6.69
C GLU A 325 -38.94 22.09 -7.62
N MET A 326 -39.02 20.85 -7.12
CA MET A 326 -39.55 19.69 -7.87
C MET A 326 -41.00 19.91 -8.34
N ILE A 327 -41.84 20.59 -7.53
CA ILE A 327 -43.23 20.90 -7.90
C ILE A 327 -43.30 22.02 -8.94
N GLU A 328 -42.40 23.00 -8.90
CA GLU A 328 -42.36 24.08 -9.88
C GLU A 328 -41.83 23.59 -11.23
N PHE A 329 -40.75 22.81 -11.25
CA PHE A 329 -40.24 22.15 -12.45
C PHE A 329 -41.30 21.28 -13.15
N MET A 330 -41.99 20.39 -12.41
CA MET A 330 -43.06 19.56 -13.00
C MET A 330 -44.23 20.39 -13.55
N LYS A 331 -44.56 21.55 -12.94
CA LYS A 331 -45.61 22.43 -13.45
C LYS A 331 -45.19 23.14 -14.74
N GLU A 332 -43.95 23.59 -14.82
CA GLU A 332 -43.42 24.29 -16.00
C GLU A 332 -43.32 23.33 -17.20
N GLU A 333 -42.76 22.14 -17.00
CA GLU A 333 -42.78 21.06 -18.00
C GLU A 333 -44.20 20.72 -18.46
N CYS A 334 -45.12 20.43 -17.53
CA CYS A 334 -46.50 20.06 -17.88
C CYS A 334 -47.31 21.22 -18.50
N ALA A 335 -46.86 22.46 -18.42
CA ALA A 335 -47.49 23.61 -19.06
C ALA A 335 -46.94 23.88 -20.48
N ASN A 336 -45.69 23.52 -20.74
CA ASN A 336 -44.99 23.74 -22.01
C ASN A 336 -45.09 22.54 -22.99
N GLU A 337 -45.65 21.41 -22.55
CA GLU A 337 -45.72 20.17 -23.32
C GLU A 337 -46.96 20.10 -24.24
N PRO A 338 -46.79 19.98 -25.58
CA PRO A 338 -47.90 19.69 -26.48
C PRO A 338 -48.45 18.27 -26.25
N SER A 339 -49.69 18.02 -26.67
CA SER A 339 -50.30 16.69 -26.54
C SER A 339 -49.46 15.63 -27.26
N PRO A 340 -49.16 14.48 -26.62
CA PRO A 340 -48.27 13.47 -27.20
C PRO A 340 -48.95 12.74 -28.35
N GLU A 341 -48.54 13.05 -29.59
CA GLU A 341 -48.92 12.30 -30.78
C GLU A 341 -48.11 11.00 -30.81
N ILE A 342 -48.79 9.86 -30.75
CA ILE A 342 -48.19 8.52 -30.65
C ILE A 342 -48.61 7.70 -31.87
N TYR A 343 -47.63 7.07 -32.54
CA TYR A 343 -47.91 6.20 -33.68
C TYR A 343 -48.68 4.92 -33.30
N PHE A 344 -48.35 4.33 -32.14
CA PHE A 344 -48.94 3.09 -31.66
C PHE A 344 -50.21 3.36 -30.85
N THR A 345 -51.31 2.72 -31.23
CA THR A 345 -52.63 2.87 -30.59
C THR A 345 -53.02 1.66 -29.73
N GLU A 346 -52.48 0.47 -30.04
CA GLU A 346 -52.75 -0.77 -29.32
C GLU A 346 -51.43 -1.47 -28.96
N PRO A 347 -51.31 -2.07 -27.76
CA PRO A 347 -50.05 -2.66 -27.31
C PRO A 347 -49.59 -3.87 -28.14
N GLU A 348 -50.52 -4.57 -28.81
CA GLU A 348 -50.20 -5.70 -29.69
C GLU A 348 -49.35 -5.26 -30.90
N GLN A 349 -49.56 -4.04 -31.40
CA GLN A 349 -48.79 -3.45 -32.51
C GLN A 349 -47.30 -3.33 -32.15
N LEU A 350 -46.98 -3.05 -30.89
CA LEU A 350 -45.59 -2.99 -30.40
C LEU A 350 -44.97 -4.39 -30.30
N ILE A 351 -45.76 -5.41 -29.92
CA ILE A 351 -45.30 -6.81 -29.87
C ILE A 351 -44.98 -7.32 -31.28
N ASP A 352 -45.79 -6.98 -32.29
CA ASP A 352 -45.50 -7.32 -33.68
C ASP A 352 -44.23 -6.62 -34.22
N VAL A 353 -43.96 -5.37 -33.82
CA VAL A 353 -42.69 -4.70 -34.16
C VAL A 353 -41.51 -5.35 -33.45
N PHE A 354 -41.62 -5.72 -32.17
CA PHE A 354 -40.59 -6.50 -31.48
C PHE A 354 -40.32 -7.82 -32.18
N ARG A 355 -41.36 -8.60 -32.50
CA ARG A 355 -41.25 -9.88 -33.20
C ARG A 355 -40.68 -9.71 -34.61
N PHE A 356 -40.98 -8.60 -35.30
CA PHE A 356 -40.33 -8.26 -36.56
C PHE A 356 -38.84 -7.99 -36.36
N MET A 357 -38.45 -7.21 -35.34
CA MET A 357 -37.03 -6.98 -35.01
C MET A 357 -36.30 -8.27 -34.59
N GLU A 358 -36.93 -9.16 -33.85
CA GLU A 358 -36.40 -10.50 -33.53
C GLU A 358 -36.12 -11.31 -34.81
N VAL A 359 -37.07 -11.30 -35.76
CA VAL A 359 -36.90 -11.98 -37.07
C VAL A 359 -35.83 -11.30 -37.92
N GLN A 360 -35.72 -9.97 -37.93
CA GLN A 360 -34.62 -9.28 -38.63
C GLN A 360 -33.26 -9.60 -37.98
N ASN A 361 -33.17 -9.59 -36.65
CA ASN A 361 -31.94 -9.94 -35.93
C ASN A 361 -31.54 -11.40 -36.15
N LEU A 362 -32.51 -12.32 -36.22
CA LEU A 362 -32.28 -13.72 -36.59
C LEU A 362 -31.79 -13.85 -38.05
N ASN A 363 -32.37 -13.10 -38.99
CA ASN A 363 -31.92 -13.07 -40.38
C ASN A 363 -30.51 -12.48 -40.51
N TYR A 364 -30.18 -11.40 -39.78
CA TYR A 364 -28.84 -10.83 -39.75
C TYR A 364 -27.81 -11.79 -39.14
N LEU A 365 -28.18 -12.53 -38.09
CA LEU A 365 -27.33 -13.57 -37.50
C LEU A 365 -27.10 -14.74 -38.47
N LEU A 366 -28.16 -15.20 -39.14
CA LEU A 366 -28.08 -16.25 -40.17
C LEU A 366 -27.19 -15.80 -41.33
N HIS A 367 -27.39 -14.60 -41.86
CA HIS A 367 -26.53 -14.06 -42.92
C HIS A 367 -25.08 -13.84 -42.47
N ALA A 368 -24.84 -13.50 -41.20
CA ALA A 368 -23.48 -13.43 -40.67
C ALA A 368 -22.80 -14.81 -40.61
N GLU A 369 -23.54 -15.88 -40.27
CA GLU A 369 -23.07 -17.27 -40.31
C GLU A 369 -22.85 -17.76 -41.76
N GLU A 370 -23.82 -17.53 -42.66
CA GLU A 370 -23.74 -17.87 -44.09
C GLU A 370 -22.56 -17.18 -44.78
N LEU A 371 -22.27 -15.91 -44.45
CA LEU A 371 -21.17 -15.14 -45.02
C LEU A 371 -19.82 -15.41 -44.37
N ALA A 372 -19.75 -16.01 -43.17
CA ALA A 372 -18.49 -16.27 -42.48
C ALA A 372 -17.54 -17.16 -43.28
N VAL A 373 -18.07 -18.23 -43.90
CA VAL A 373 -17.26 -19.17 -44.71
C VAL A 373 -16.81 -18.54 -46.05
N PRO A 374 -17.67 -17.89 -46.85
CA PRO A 374 -17.25 -17.08 -48.00
C PRO A 374 -16.21 -16.01 -47.66
N LEU A 375 -16.35 -15.28 -46.55
CA LEU A 375 -15.40 -14.25 -46.12
C LEU A 375 -14.04 -14.85 -45.71
N ALA A 376 -14.03 -16.00 -45.04
CA ALA A 376 -12.80 -16.75 -44.76
C ALA A 376 -12.10 -17.19 -46.06
N ASN A 377 -12.86 -17.79 -46.99
CA ASN A 377 -12.34 -18.22 -48.28
C ASN A 377 -11.78 -17.05 -49.13
N ILE A 378 -12.45 -15.89 -49.13
CA ILE A 378 -11.95 -14.67 -49.80
C ILE A 378 -10.67 -14.16 -49.13
N LYS A 379 -10.61 -14.16 -47.80
CA LYS A 379 -9.44 -13.71 -47.02
C LYS A 379 -8.22 -14.59 -47.25
N ASP A 380 -8.39 -15.91 -47.27
CA ASP A 380 -7.29 -16.84 -47.53
C ASP A 380 -6.92 -16.91 -49.02
N GLY A 381 -7.89 -16.70 -49.93
CA GLY A 381 -7.62 -16.46 -51.35
C GLY A 381 -6.81 -15.18 -51.61
N MET A 382 -7.11 -14.09 -50.88
CA MET A 382 -6.33 -12.85 -50.92
C MET A 382 -4.91 -13.03 -50.37
N ARG A 383 -4.74 -13.79 -49.27
CA ARG A 383 -3.42 -14.17 -48.76
C ARG A 383 -2.62 -14.99 -49.77
N PHE A 384 -3.25 -15.96 -50.41
CA PHE A 384 -2.61 -16.77 -51.45
C PHE A 384 -2.21 -15.91 -52.67
N ALA A 385 -3.06 -14.98 -53.10
CA ALA A 385 -2.75 -14.04 -54.18
C ALA A 385 -1.58 -13.11 -53.81
N ASN A 386 -1.56 -12.54 -52.60
CA ASN A 386 -0.44 -11.73 -52.12
C ASN A 386 0.86 -12.54 -52.12
N ASN A 387 0.88 -13.73 -51.51
CA ASN A 387 2.08 -14.58 -51.49
C ASN A 387 2.60 -14.92 -52.92
N LEU A 388 1.71 -15.10 -53.90
CA LEU A 388 2.10 -15.30 -55.31
C LEU A 388 2.69 -14.02 -55.93
N PHE A 389 2.14 -12.84 -55.63
CA PHE A 389 2.72 -11.59 -56.10
C PHE A 389 4.05 -11.27 -55.42
N ASP A 390 4.18 -11.53 -54.12
CA ASP A 390 5.44 -11.35 -53.37
C ASP A 390 6.55 -12.27 -53.92
N MET A 391 6.21 -13.52 -54.31
CA MET A 391 7.12 -14.40 -55.04
C MET A 391 7.50 -13.84 -56.42
N GLN A 392 6.53 -13.40 -57.22
CA GLN A 392 6.81 -12.83 -58.55
C GLN A 392 7.62 -11.53 -58.49
N ILE A 393 7.40 -10.70 -57.48
CA ILE A 393 8.21 -9.50 -57.19
C ILE A 393 9.64 -9.95 -56.85
N SER A 394 9.82 -10.95 -55.98
CA SER A 394 11.14 -11.50 -55.64
C SER A 394 11.88 -12.07 -56.85
N GLU A 395 11.19 -12.78 -57.75
CA GLU A 395 11.75 -13.32 -59.01
C GLU A 395 12.15 -12.19 -59.98
N LEU A 396 11.37 -11.11 -60.05
CA LEU A 396 11.68 -9.93 -60.86
C LEU A 396 12.84 -9.11 -60.26
N GLU A 397 12.90 -8.94 -58.94
CA GLU A 397 14.00 -8.27 -58.25
C GLU A 397 15.33 -9.02 -58.42
N GLN A 398 15.32 -10.36 -58.34
CA GLN A 398 16.47 -11.20 -58.68
C GLN A 398 16.86 -11.02 -60.15
N SER A 399 15.90 -11.08 -61.07
CA SER A 399 16.16 -10.87 -62.51
C SER A 399 16.74 -9.48 -62.82
N ILE A 400 16.29 -8.44 -62.10
CA ILE A 400 16.83 -7.08 -62.20
C ILE A 400 18.25 -7.02 -61.64
N SER A 401 18.49 -7.61 -60.46
CA SER A 401 19.82 -7.68 -59.83
C SER A 401 20.84 -8.36 -60.76
N ASP A 402 20.49 -9.55 -61.28
CA ASP A 402 21.32 -10.29 -62.23
C ASP A 402 21.64 -9.44 -63.47
N LEU A 403 20.63 -8.81 -64.09
CA LEU A 403 20.82 -7.92 -65.23
C LEU A 403 21.69 -6.71 -64.91
N THR A 404 21.52 -6.06 -63.75
CA THR A 404 22.38 -4.93 -63.35
C THR A 404 23.83 -5.35 -63.12
N SER A 405 24.08 -6.51 -62.53
CA SER A 405 25.43 -7.04 -62.36
C SER A 405 26.08 -7.43 -63.71
N GLY A 406 25.29 -7.93 -64.66
CA GLY A 406 25.74 -8.19 -66.03
C GLY A 406 26.08 -6.92 -66.80
N ILE A 407 25.29 -5.86 -66.63
CA ILE A 407 25.57 -4.53 -67.20
C ILE A 407 26.85 -3.94 -66.61
N GLU A 408 27.02 -3.98 -65.28
CA GLU A 408 28.24 -3.52 -64.61
C GLU A 408 29.48 -4.30 -65.07
N TRP A 409 29.36 -5.62 -65.24
CA TRP A 409 30.43 -6.47 -65.75
C TRP A 409 30.81 -6.09 -67.20
N GLU A 410 29.85 -5.96 -68.11
CA GLU A 410 30.12 -5.55 -69.50
C GLU A 410 30.66 -4.12 -69.59
N GLU A 411 30.16 -3.18 -68.78
CA GLU A 411 30.71 -1.83 -68.70
C GLU A 411 32.16 -1.81 -68.23
N ASN A 412 32.48 -2.54 -67.16
CA ASN A 412 33.84 -2.61 -66.64
C ASN A 412 34.76 -3.35 -67.62
N ARG A 413 34.25 -4.37 -68.30
CA ARG A 413 34.96 -5.07 -69.38
C ARG A 413 35.22 -4.18 -70.60
N ALA A 414 34.28 -3.29 -70.94
CA ALA A 414 34.47 -2.28 -71.98
C ALA A 414 35.56 -1.26 -71.58
N LYS A 415 35.54 -0.77 -70.33
CA LYS A 415 36.57 0.14 -69.77
C LYS A 415 37.96 -0.52 -69.78
N GLU A 416 38.07 -1.81 -69.42
CA GLU A 416 39.32 -2.58 -69.54
C GLU A 416 39.82 -2.65 -70.98
N LEU A 417 38.96 -3.00 -71.93
CA LEU A 417 39.31 -3.12 -73.35
C LEU A 417 39.69 -1.78 -73.97
N GLU A 418 39.02 -0.69 -73.57
CA GLU A 418 39.40 0.67 -73.98
C GLU A 418 40.78 1.04 -73.42
N ASN A 419 41.03 0.83 -72.13
CA ASN A 419 42.34 1.09 -71.50
C ASN A 419 43.46 0.28 -72.18
N LEU A 420 43.22 -0.99 -72.51
CA LEU A 420 44.17 -1.83 -73.25
C LEU A 420 44.43 -1.26 -74.67
N ALA A 421 43.38 -0.87 -75.40
CA ALA A 421 43.51 -0.26 -76.72
C ALA A 421 44.29 1.06 -76.66
N GLN A 422 43.96 1.94 -75.71
CA GLN A 422 44.68 3.20 -75.46
C GLN A 422 46.15 2.93 -75.08
N SER A 423 46.45 1.92 -74.27
CA SER A 423 47.84 1.54 -73.95
C SER A 423 48.62 1.05 -75.17
N LEU A 424 47.99 0.28 -76.06
CA LEU A 424 48.64 -0.31 -77.23
C LEU A 424 48.85 0.74 -78.33
N ILE A 425 47.90 1.67 -78.49
CA ILE A 425 48.03 2.86 -79.33
C ILE A 425 49.18 3.75 -78.83
N SER A 426 49.17 4.12 -77.55
CA SER A 426 50.16 5.06 -76.97
C SER A 426 51.56 4.47 -76.83
N THR A 427 51.67 3.13 -76.73
CA THR A 427 52.93 2.43 -76.49
C THR A 427 53.50 1.82 -77.77
N ASP A 428 52.87 0.80 -78.35
CA ASP A 428 53.53 -0.03 -79.36
C ASP A 428 53.23 0.43 -80.80
N PHE A 429 51.99 0.81 -81.13
CA PHE A 429 51.74 1.48 -82.42
C PHE A 429 52.50 2.81 -82.52
N LYS A 430 52.58 3.58 -81.41
CA LYS A 430 53.39 4.81 -81.38
C LYS A 430 54.88 4.53 -81.62
N LYS A 431 55.48 3.47 -81.05
CA LYS A 431 56.87 3.09 -81.35
C LYS A 431 57.06 2.63 -82.80
N LEU A 432 56.09 1.92 -83.37
CA LEU A 432 56.17 1.41 -84.75
C LEU A 432 56.01 2.51 -85.82
N ILE A 433 55.29 3.59 -85.51
CA ILE A 433 55.05 4.72 -86.43
C ILE A 433 56.05 5.87 -86.17
N MET A 434 56.31 6.19 -84.90
CA MET A 434 57.14 7.32 -84.46
C MET A 434 58.51 6.88 -83.90
N GLY A 435 58.96 5.67 -84.20
CA GLY A 435 60.28 5.17 -83.80
C GLY A 435 61.40 5.87 -84.56
N GLU A 436 62.52 6.14 -83.88
CA GLU A 436 63.68 6.84 -84.47
C GLU A 436 64.19 6.14 -85.73
N GLU A 437 64.26 4.81 -85.75
CA GLU A 437 64.64 4.02 -86.91
C GLU A 437 63.69 4.20 -88.11
N VAL A 438 62.37 4.35 -87.85
CA VAL A 438 61.34 4.48 -88.88
C VAL A 438 61.30 5.91 -89.43
N LEU A 439 61.46 6.93 -88.58
CA LEU A 439 61.65 8.32 -89.03
C LEU A 439 62.94 8.47 -89.84
N ASN A 440 64.05 7.89 -89.38
CA ASN A 440 65.31 7.93 -90.12
C ASN A 440 65.18 7.22 -91.47
N LEU A 441 64.52 6.06 -91.54
CA LEU A 441 64.28 5.37 -92.80
C LEU A 441 63.33 6.15 -93.73
N HIS A 442 62.33 6.85 -93.19
CA HIS A 442 61.46 7.75 -93.96
C HIS A 442 62.26 8.90 -94.58
N VAL A 443 63.12 9.56 -93.80
CA VAL A 443 64.02 10.64 -94.27
C VAL A 443 65.01 10.12 -95.34
N PHE A 444 65.58 8.93 -95.17
CA PHE A 444 66.45 8.34 -96.20
C PHE A 444 65.69 7.95 -97.47
N VAL A 445 64.46 7.47 -97.38
CA VAL A 445 63.61 7.18 -98.54
C VAL A 445 63.23 8.48 -99.27
N GLU A 446 62.95 9.55 -98.53
CA GLU A 446 62.66 10.88 -99.08
C GLU A 446 63.87 11.50 -99.80
N ASP A 447 65.06 11.53 -99.17
CA ASP A 447 66.30 12.01 -99.81
C ASP A 447 66.66 11.22 -101.08
N VAL A 448 66.50 9.89 -101.07
CA VAL A 448 66.73 9.06 -102.27
C VAL A 448 65.65 9.31 -103.35
N TYR A 449 64.41 9.58 -102.96
CA TYR A 449 63.33 9.94 -103.90
C TYR A 449 63.61 11.30 -104.55
N GLU A 450 63.90 12.34 -103.76
CA GLU A 450 64.16 13.69 -104.26
C GLU A 450 65.40 13.76 -105.14
N THR A 451 66.50 13.10 -104.76
CA THR A 451 67.75 13.13 -105.51
C THR A 451 67.76 12.30 -106.80
N ARG A 452 66.81 11.37 -106.99
CA ARG A 452 66.79 10.43 -108.14
C ARG A 452 65.53 10.46 -109.00
N ILE A 453 64.43 11.01 -108.49
CA ILE A 453 63.12 10.99 -109.16
C ILE A 453 62.58 12.41 -109.35
N GLY A 454 62.55 13.20 -108.29
CA GLY A 454 62.09 14.59 -108.28
C GLY A 454 61.53 15.00 -106.90
N PRO A 455 61.29 16.30 -106.66
CA PRO A 455 60.81 16.81 -105.37
C PRO A 455 59.49 16.16 -104.94
N ASN A 456 59.28 16.00 -103.62
CA ASN A 456 58.11 15.30 -103.07
C ASN A 456 56.83 16.18 -103.02
N ASP A 457 56.53 16.92 -104.10
CA ASP A 457 55.42 17.89 -104.21
C ASP A 457 54.01 17.31 -103.96
N ALA A 458 53.88 15.98 -103.87
CA ALA A 458 52.61 15.28 -103.69
C ALA A 458 52.40 14.67 -102.28
N ASN A 459 53.34 14.84 -101.34
CA ASN A 459 53.34 14.18 -100.02
C ASN A 459 53.12 12.65 -100.12
N ASN A 460 53.87 11.98 -101.02
CA ASN A 460 53.72 10.54 -101.24
C ASN A 460 54.02 9.75 -99.95
N SER A 461 53.27 8.67 -99.70
CA SER A 461 53.57 7.79 -98.58
C SER A 461 54.95 7.15 -98.73
N MET A 462 55.61 6.86 -97.61
CA MET A 462 56.92 6.21 -97.57
C MET A 462 56.98 4.92 -98.42
N LEU A 463 55.91 4.11 -98.41
CA LEU A 463 55.79 2.89 -99.21
C LEU A 463 55.68 3.20 -100.72
N GLU A 464 54.99 4.28 -101.07
CA GLU A 464 54.81 4.74 -102.46
C GLU A 464 56.12 5.30 -103.02
N MET A 465 56.82 6.15 -102.26
CA MET A 465 58.16 6.62 -102.60
C MET A 465 59.14 5.45 -102.80
N MET A 466 59.16 4.50 -101.85
CA MET A 466 60.01 3.31 -101.94
C MET A 466 59.66 2.42 -103.14
N LYS A 467 58.38 2.31 -103.51
CA LYS A 467 57.94 1.60 -104.73
C LYS A 467 58.37 2.31 -106.01
N TYR A 468 58.28 3.63 -106.08
CA TYR A 468 58.80 4.41 -107.22
C TYR A 468 60.33 4.30 -107.34
N ILE A 469 61.05 4.24 -106.21
CA ILE A 469 62.49 3.94 -106.19
C ILE A 469 62.76 2.52 -106.72
N GLU A 470 61.98 1.50 -106.33
CA GLU A 470 62.11 0.15 -106.89
C GLU A 470 61.85 0.14 -108.40
N GLU A 471 60.77 0.78 -108.87
CA GLU A 471 60.40 0.82 -110.30
C GLU A 471 61.46 1.54 -111.14
N LYS A 472 62.02 2.65 -110.62
CA LYS A 472 63.15 3.35 -111.24
C LYS A 472 64.42 2.50 -111.24
N TYR A 473 64.78 1.89 -110.12
CA TYR A 473 65.95 1.01 -110.03
C TYR A 473 65.85 -0.16 -111.02
N ARG A 474 64.66 -0.77 -111.14
CA ARG A 474 64.39 -1.84 -112.11
C ARG A 474 64.47 -1.38 -113.55
N TYR A 475 63.97 -0.17 -113.86
CA TYR A 475 64.12 0.43 -115.18
C TYR A 475 65.60 0.63 -115.54
N GLU A 476 66.41 1.14 -114.62
CA GLU A 476 67.86 1.32 -114.86
C GLU A 476 68.59 -0.02 -114.98
N VAL A 477 68.27 -1.03 -114.16
CA VAL A 477 68.85 -2.39 -114.31
C VAL A 477 68.49 -2.98 -115.68
N LEU A 478 67.24 -2.82 -116.13
CA LEU A 478 66.82 -3.26 -117.47
C LEU A 478 67.48 -2.45 -118.59
N SER A 479 67.88 -1.20 -118.33
CA SER A 479 68.63 -0.37 -119.28
C SER A 479 70.10 -0.82 -119.38
N PHE A 480 70.72 -1.26 -118.27
CA PHE A 480 72.04 -1.89 -118.27
C PHE A 480 72.07 -3.21 -119.06
N ASP A 481 71.04 -4.06 -118.96
CA ASP A 481 70.95 -5.32 -119.72
C ASP A 481 70.87 -5.12 -121.25
N LEU A 482 70.52 -3.91 -121.72
CA LEU A 482 70.51 -3.54 -123.14
C LEU A 482 71.88 -3.05 -123.66
N VAL A 483 72.88 -2.87 -122.79
CA VAL A 483 74.21 -2.39 -123.20
C VAL A 483 75.02 -3.53 -123.85
N PRO A 484 75.52 -3.38 -125.09
CA PRO A 484 76.28 -4.43 -125.76
C PRO A 484 77.54 -4.83 -124.98
N ALA A 485 77.77 -6.14 -124.82
CA ALA A 485 78.91 -6.68 -124.06
C ALA A 485 80.29 -6.18 -124.54
N GLU A 486 80.42 -5.77 -125.81
CA GLU A 486 81.64 -5.15 -126.34
C GLU A 486 81.89 -3.74 -125.78
N GLN A 487 80.83 -2.96 -125.52
CA GLN A 487 80.93 -1.69 -124.79
C GLN A 487 81.21 -1.95 -123.31
N VAL A 488 80.58 -2.97 -122.71
CA VAL A 488 80.86 -3.38 -121.32
C VAL A 488 82.34 -3.75 -121.15
N ALA A 489 82.92 -4.59 -122.01
CA ALA A 489 84.35 -4.95 -121.94
C ALA A 489 85.30 -3.73 -122.11
N GLN A 490 84.96 -2.77 -122.96
CA GLN A 490 85.73 -1.52 -123.11
C GLN A 490 85.62 -0.62 -121.87
N LEU A 491 84.42 -0.53 -121.28
CA LEU A 491 84.15 0.20 -120.05
C LEU A 491 84.76 -0.48 -118.82
N GLU A 492 84.74 -1.81 -118.71
CA GLU A 492 85.45 -2.59 -117.69
C GLU A 492 86.96 -2.36 -117.81
N GLY A 493 87.53 -2.48 -119.01
CA GLY A 493 88.96 -2.20 -119.24
C GLY A 493 89.34 -0.76 -118.87
N SER A 494 88.45 0.21 -119.11
CA SER A 494 88.65 1.61 -118.71
C SER A 494 88.49 1.80 -117.21
N CYS A 495 87.48 1.16 -116.60
CA CYS A 495 87.15 1.23 -115.18
C CYS A 495 88.20 0.52 -114.32
N TYR A 496 88.73 -0.64 -114.73
CA TYR A 496 89.89 -1.27 -114.07
C TYR A 496 91.12 -0.36 -114.12
N ASN A 497 91.37 0.33 -115.24
CA ASN A 497 92.44 1.32 -115.33
C ASN A 497 92.19 2.54 -114.44
N GLU A 498 90.95 2.99 -114.30
CA GLU A 498 90.56 4.12 -113.44
C GLU A 498 90.57 3.75 -111.96
N GLN A 499 90.02 2.62 -111.56
CA GLN A 499 90.17 2.02 -110.24
C GLN A 499 91.65 1.81 -109.89
N MET A 500 92.50 1.38 -110.83
CA MET A 500 93.95 1.30 -110.61
C MET A 500 94.62 2.67 -110.45
N LYS A 501 94.13 3.73 -111.12
CA LYS A 501 94.58 5.12 -110.86
C LYS A 501 94.11 5.59 -109.49
N ILE A 502 92.84 5.42 -109.16
CA ILE A 502 92.21 5.80 -107.89
C ILE A 502 92.87 5.05 -106.73
N MET A 503 93.12 3.75 -106.83
CA MET A 503 93.81 2.96 -105.81
C MET A 503 95.24 3.47 -105.61
N LYS A 504 95.99 3.76 -106.69
CA LYS A 504 97.34 4.35 -106.58
C LYS A 504 97.33 5.79 -106.04
N LEU A 505 96.27 6.55 -106.28
CA LEU A 505 96.08 7.90 -105.73
C LEU A 505 95.72 7.83 -104.24
N ALA A 506 94.80 6.94 -103.85
CA ALA A 506 94.44 6.64 -102.48
C ALA A 506 95.62 6.07 -101.68
N GLU A 507 96.45 5.21 -102.27
CA GLU A 507 97.67 4.70 -101.65
C GLU A 507 98.71 5.81 -101.42
N LYS A 508 98.89 6.73 -102.39
CA LYS A 508 99.73 7.92 -102.23
C LYS A 508 99.17 8.87 -101.17
N ALA A 509 97.86 9.13 -101.19
CA ALA A 509 97.18 9.99 -100.22
C ALA A 509 97.23 9.40 -98.81
N ALA A 510 97.08 8.08 -98.66
CA ALA A 510 97.25 7.37 -97.39
C ALA A 510 98.69 7.46 -96.90
N LYS A 511 99.69 7.27 -97.77
CA LYS A 511 101.12 7.47 -97.43
C LYS A 511 101.39 8.90 -96.97
N GLN A 512 101.00 9.91 -97.74
CA GLN A 512 101.10 11.33 -97.36
C GLN A 512 100.36 11.62 -96.05
N TYR A 513 99.16 11.06 -95.84
CA TYR A 513 98.40 11.22 -94.59
C TYR A 513 99.09 10.55 -93.40
N THR A 514 99.75 9.41 -93.57
CA THR A 514 100.57 8.79 -92.53
C THR A 514 101.85 9.59 -92.24
N GLU A 515 102.53 10.11 -93.26
CA GLU A 515 103.69 10.99 -93.12
C GLU A 515 103.31 12.27 -92.36
N LEU A 516 102.24 12.95 -92.78
CA LEU A 516 101.68 14.11 -92.08
C LEU A 516 101.25 13.75 -90.65
N ASN A 517 100.64 12.59 -90.40
CA ASN A 517 100.34 12.14 -89.04
C ASN A 517 101.59 11.87 -88.20
N THR A 518 102.69 11.40 -88.78
CA THR A 518 103.96 11.25 -88.04
C THR A 518 104.60 12.61 -87.76
N LEU A 519 104.54 13.56 -88.71
CA LEU A 519 105.04 14.92 -88.54
C LEU A 519 104.22 15.71 -87.50
N THR A 520 102.89 15.64 -87.52
CA THR A 520 102.05 16.29 -86.50
C THR A 520 102.22 15.64 -85.12
N LYS A 521 102.41 14.32 -85.04
CA LYS A 521 102.78 13.63 -83.78
C LYS A 521 104.19 13.98 -83.30
N GLN A 522 105.13 14.26 -84.19
CA GLN A 522 106.47 14.75 -83.82
C GLN A 522 106.41 16.21 -83.35
N LEU A 523 105.69 17.09 -84.06
CA LEU A 523 105.47 18.49 -83.68
C LEU A 523 104.74 18.60 -82.33
N SER A 524 103.61 17.91 -82.17
CA SER A 524 102.88 17.90 -80.88
C SER A 524 103.70 17.33 -79.72
N LYS A 525 104.65 16.41 -79.99
CA LYS A 525 105.61 15.92 -79.01
C LYS A 525 106.78 16.89 -78.75
N ALA A 526 107.17 17.71 -79.72
CA ALA A 526 108.19 18.75 -79.57
C ALA A 526 107.66 19.99 -78.83
N TYR A 527 106.37 20.32 -79.00
CA TYR A 527 105.68 21.36 -78.24
C TYR A 527 105.08 20.87 -76.91
N ALA A 528 105.11 19.56 -76.62
CA ALA A 528 104.70 19.04 -75.32
C ALA A 528 105.73 19.40 -74.23
N PRO A 529 105.29 19.91 -73.06
CA PRO A 529 106.20 20.20 -71.95
C PRO A 529 106.86 18.91 -71.41
N PRO A 530 108.08 19.00 -70.84
CA PRO A 530 108.85 17.82 -70.42
C PRO A 530 108.14 17.00 -69.35
N TYR A 531 108.10 15.68 -69.58
CA TYR A 531 107.31 14.70 -68.83
C TYR A 531 107.81 14.46 -67.40
N GLN A 532 106.88 14.55 -66.43
CA GLN A 532 107.09 14.19 -65.03
C GLN A 532 106.54 12.78 -64.74
N ARG A 533 107.29 11.95 -63.99
CA ARG A 533 106.88 10.58 -63.64
C ARG A 533 106.14 10.53 -62.30
N GLY A 534 104.90 10.06 -62.31
CA GLY A 534 104.22 9.56 -61.11
C GLY A 534 104.55 8.07 -60.85
N PRO A 535 104.32 7.56 -59.62
CA PRO A 535 104.53 6.15 -59.28
C PRO A 535 103.51 5.21 -59.97
N GLY A 536 103.87 3.94 -60.09
CA GLY A 536 103.11 2.92 -60.84
C GLY A 536 101.80 2.45 -60.20
N LYS A 537 100.99 1.70 -60.96
CA LYS A 537 99.71 1.11 -60.53
C LYS A 537 99.77 -0.42 -60.53
N GLU A 538 98.98 -1.01 -59.64
CA GLU A 538 98.88 -2.45 -59.37
C GLU A 538 97.86 -3.18 -60.26
N PRO A 539 97.97 -4.52 -60.44
CA PRO A 539 97.08 -5.32 -61.28
C PRO A 539 95.74 -5.66 -60.61
N ARG A 540 94.75 -6.08 -61.41
CA ARG A 540 93.43 -6.56 -60.96
C ARG A 540 93.10 -7.96 -61.51
N ASN A 541 92.44 -8.78 -60.70
CA ASN A 541 92.04 -10.16 -61.04
C ASN A 541 90.75 -10.24 -61.88
N ARG A 542 90.45 -11.43 -62.41
CA ARG A 542 89.41 -11.69 -63.42
C ARG A 542 88.52 -12.89 -63.06
N SER A 543 87.31 -12.63 -62.56
CA SER A 543 86.17 -13.58 -62.53
C SER A 543 84.90 -12.86 -62.07
N GLN A 544 83.73 -13.40 -62.40
CA GLN A 544 82.42 -12.90 -61.95
C GLN A 544 81.92 -13.66 -60.71
N VAL A 545 81.00 -13.06 -59.96
CA VAL A 545 80.34 -13.63 -58.76
C VAL A 545 78.91 -14.04 -59.14
N VAL A 546 78.36 -15.04 -58.45
CA VAL A 546 76.98 -15.54 -58.62
C VAL A 546 76.11 -15.07 -57.45
N ASP A 547 74.92 -14.56 -57.73
CA ASP A 547 74.01 -14.03 -56.71
C ASP A 547 73.30 -15.14 -55.89
N PRO A 548 73.04 -14.91 -54.59
CA PRO A 548 72.41 -15.89 -53.70
C PRO A 548 70.86 -15.90 -53.83
N PRO A 549 70.20 -17.04 -53.54
CA PRO A 549 68.75 -17.18 -53.65
C PRO A 549 67.96 -16.41 -52.57
N VAL A 550 66.78 -15.93 -52.96
CA VAL A 550 65.85 -15.16 -52.11
C VAL A 550 65.21 -16.03 -51.02
N LYS A 551 65.00 -15.45 -49.83
CA LYS A 551 64.31 -16.10 -48.70
C LYS A 551 62.80 -15.88 -48.80
N ILE A 552 62.02 -16.94 -48.58
CA ILE A 552 60.56 -16.89 -48.44
C ILE A 552 60.22 -16.59 -46.97
N THR A 553 59.28 -15.67 -46.72
CA THR A 553 58.72 -15.40 -45.39
C THR A 553 57.59 -16.38 -45.05
N PRO A 554 57.46 -16.82 -43.78
CA PRO A 554 56.33 -17.65 -43.36
C PRO A 554 55.00 -16.87 -43.41
N PRO A 555 53.85 -17.56 -43.49
CA PRO A 555 52.53 -16.93 -43.40
C PRO A 555 52.29 -16.30 -42.02
N PRO A 556 51.34 -15.34 -41.89
CA PRO A 556 50.96 -14.74 -40.61
C PRO A 556 50.34 -15.78 -39.67
N ARG A 557 50.40 -15.49 -38.36
CA ARG A 557 49.80 -16.33 -37.31
C ARG A 557 48.29 -16.10 -37.21
N ASP A 558 47.54 -17.15 -36.90
CA ASP A 558 46.14 -17.09 -36.47
C ASP A 558 46.02 -16.50 -35.05
N LEU A 559 44.80 -16.13 -34.63
CA LEU A 559 44.54 -15.63 -33.27
C LEU A 559 44.76 -16.73 -32.21
N THR A 560 45.04 -16.31 -30.98
CA THR A 560 45.01 -17.17 -29.80
C THR A 560 43.57 -17.31 -29.28
N GLU A 561 43.21 -18.44 -28.68
CA GLU A 561 41.85 -18.66 -28.13
C GLU A 561 41.46 -17.55 -27.12
N GLU A 562 42.38 -17.16 -26.23
CA GLU A 562 42.22 -16.02 -25.29
C GLU A 562 41.99 -14.66 -26.00
N GLU A 563 42.47 -14.50 -27.23
CA GLU A 563 42.30 -13.28 -28.04
C GLU A 563 40.98 -13.31 -28.84
N GLU A 564 40.49 -14.49 -29.24
CA GLU A 564 39.15 -14.65 -29.82
C GLU A 564 38.06 -14.42 -28.75
N GLU A 565 38.21 -15.00 -27.55
CA GLU A 565 37.30 -14.75 -26.42
C GLU A 565 37.28 -13.27 -26.03
N TYR A 566 38.43 -12.59 -26.01
CA TYR A 566 38.47 -11.15 -25.72
C TYR A 566 37.69 -10.31 -26.75
N LEU A 567 37.80 -10.64 -28.04
CA LEU A 567 37.04 -9.96 -29.09
C LEU A 567 35.53 -10.22 -28.98
N GLU A 568 35.12 -11.49 -28.83
CA GLU A 568 33.71 -11.89 -28.81
C GLU A 568 32.95 -11.40 -27.55
N TYR A 569 33.63 -11.20 -26.41
CA TYR A 569 32.98 -10.78 -25.16
C TYR A 569 33.19 -9.31 -24.75
N PHE A 570 34.23 -8.62 -25.25
CA PHE A 570 34.58 -7.27 -24.77
C PHE A 570 34.65 -6.18 -25.87
N THR A 571 34.34 -6.51 -27.13
CA THR A 571 34.27 -5.53 -28.22
C THR A 571 33.10 -5.83 -29.17
N ASP A 572 32.62 -4.83 -29.92
CA ASP A 572 31.61 -5.01 -30.98
C ASP A 572 32.19 -5.67 -32.25
N PHE A 573 33.09 -6.65 -32.10
CA PHE A 573 33.80 -7.30 -33.20
C PHE A 573 32.95 -8.38 -33.86
N CYS A 574 32.80 -8.31 -35.19
CA CYS A 574 32.11 -9.34 -35.97
C CYS A 574 33.09 -10.06 -36.91
N LYS A 575 33.22 -11.38 -36.71
CA LYS A 575 34.17 -12.30 -37.39
C LYS A 575 34.04 -12.35 -38.93
N TYR A 576 33.00 -11.77 -39.50
CA TYR A 576 32.71 -11.74 -40.94
C TYR A 576 32.92 -10.38 -41.61
N THR A 577 33.04 -9.28 -40.86
CA THR A 577 33.07 -7.91 -41.41
C THR A 577 34.32 -7.11 -41.05
N ASP A 578 35.04 -7.49 -40.00
CA ASP A 578 36.05 -6.64 -39.38
C ASP A 578 37.44 -7.30 -39.29
N ASP A 579 38.48 -6.53 -39.63
CA ASP A 579 39.88 -6.93 -39.49
C ASP A 579 40.35 -6.84 -38.03
N PRO A 580 40.87 -7.91 -37.41
CA PRO A 580 41.34 -7.88 -36.02
C PRO A 580 42.45 -6.86 -35.70
N GLN A 581 43.20 -6.40 -36.72
CA GLN A 581 44.19 -5.31 -36.55
C GLN A 581 43.52 -3.98 -36.16
N LYS A 582 42.29 -3.72 -36.63
CA LYS A 582 41.47 -2.54 -36.32
C LYS A 582 41.08 -2.46 -34.83
N TYR A 583 41.12 -3.61 -34.15
CA TYR A 583 40.84 -3.78 -32.72
C TYR A 583 42.14 -3.95 -31.89
N GLY A 584 43.31 -3.69 -32.50
CA GLY A 584 44.61 -3.61 -31.81
C GLY A 584 45.43 -4.89 -31.78
N ILE A 585 45.00 -5.98 -32.42
CA ILE A 585 45.69 -7.29 -32.37
C ILE A 585 46.78 -7.37 -33.45
N ASP A 586 48.03 -7.18 -33.01
CA ASP A 586 49.21 -7.09 -33.87
C ASP A 586 49.83 -8.48 -34.15
N ARG A 587 49.35 -9.14 -35.21
CA ARG A 587 49.72 -10.53 -35.63
C ARG A 587 51.22 -10.74 -35.94
N SER A 588 52.06 -9.72 -35.80
CA SER A 588 53.48 -9.73 -36.15
C SER A 588 54.42 -10.40 -35.12
N ARG A 589 53.98 -10.59 -33.86
CA ARG A 589 54.90 -10.77 -32.72
C ARG A 589 54.93 -12.15 -32.04
N SER A 590 54.60 -13.21 -32.77
CA SER A 590 54.73 -14.65 -32.38
C SER A 590 56.15 -15.24 -32.40
N GLY A 591 56.85 -15.52 -31.28
CA GLY A 591 58.20 -16.11 -31.37
C GLY A 591 58.77 -16.88 -30.16
N LYS A 592 58.79 -18.22 -30.28
CA LYS A 592 59.50 -19.28 -29.49
C LYS A 592 58.81 -19.83 -28.22
N HIS A 593 59.03 -21.15 -28.06
CA HIS A 593 58.65 -22.05 -26.96
C HIS A 593 57.13 -22.38 -26.86
N GLY A 594 56.71 -23.66 -26.75
CA GLY A 594 57.45 -24.91 -26.97
C GLY A 594 56.76 -26.19 -26.45
N VAL A 595 57.11 -27.34 -27.06
CA VAL A 595 56.74 -28.75 -26.69
C VAL A 595 55.37 -29.25 -27.23
N HIS A 596 55.32 -30.54 -27.56
CA HIS A 596 54.22 -31.27 -28.23
C HIS A 596 53.29 -32.01 -27.23
N PRO A 597 52.03 -32.33 -27.61
CA PRO A 597 51.12 -33.17 -26.82
C PRO A 597 51.42 -34.68 -26.93
N GLN A 598 50.81 -35.47 -26.04
CA GLN A 598 50.80 -36.94 -26.11
C GLN A 598 49.48 -37.52 -26.64
N VAL A 599 49.62 -38.60 -27.43
CA VAL A 599 48.84 -39.85 -27.42
C VAL A 599 47.30 -39.75 -27.32
N THR A 600 46.69 -39.95 -28.49
CA THR A 600 45.44 -40.70 -28.78
C THR A 600 44.70 -41.45 -27.66
N GLU A 601 43.37 -41.50 -27.78
CA GLU A 601 42.63 -42.78 -27.89
C GLU A 601 41.42 -42.64 -28.85
N ASN A 602 41.25 -43.65 -29.72
CA ASN A 602 40.04 -44.45 -30.01
C ASN A 602 38.67 -43.78 -30.33
N GLU A 603 37.85 -44.26 -31.28
CA GLU A 603 37.98 -45.43 -32.16
C GLU A 603 37.19 -45.31 -33.49
N LYS A 604 37.64 -46.06 -34.50
CA LYS A 604 36.90 -46.86 -35.53
C LYS A 604 35.36 -46.67 -35.58
N VAL A 605 34.64 -46.67 -36.72
CA VAL A 605 34.82 -47.34 -38.04
C VAL A 605 33.76 -46.75 -39.05
N THR A 606 33.65 -46.94 -40.38
CA THR A 606 34.16 -47.83 -41.46
C THR A 606 34.10 -47.12 -42.86
N VAL A 607 34.71 -47.72 -43.90
CA VAL A 607 34.19 -47.93 -45.30
C VAL A 607 33.29 -46.80 -45.89
N ARG A 608 33.69 -45.87 -46.79
CA ARG A 608 34.61 -45.89 -47.97
C ARG A 608 34.32 -47.00 -49.01
N PRO A 609 34.51 -46.80 -50.34
CA PRO A 609 34.45 -45.57 -51.14
C PRO A 609 33.89 -45.84 -52.58
N THR A 610 34.31 -45.01 -53.55
CA THR A 610 34.27 -45.15 -55.03
C THR A 610 33.05 -44.60 -55.79
N GLY A 611 33.22 -43.90 -56.92
CA GLY A 611 34.48 -43.30 -57.41
C GLY A 611 34.55 -42.88 -58.89
N ARG A 612 35.52 -42.00 -59.17
CA ARG A 612 35.97 -41.48 -60.49
C ARG A 612 34.98 -40.59 -61.25
N ALA A 613 35.42 -39.67 -62.13
CA ALA A 613 36.66 -38.86 -62.26
C ALA A 613 36.55 -37.98 -63.53
N LYS A 614 37.23 -36.82 -63.56
CA LYS A 614 38.17 -36.35 -64.64
C LYS A 614 38.18 -34.81 -64.84
N TYR A 615 39.39 -34.22 -64.71
CA TYR A 615 39.89 -32.96 -65.32
C TYR A 615 39.04 -31.66 -65.10
N VAL A 616 39.53 -30.41 -65.21
CA VAL A 616 40.69 -29.84 -65.92
C VAL A 616 41.35 -28.71 -65.06
N THR A 617 42.66 -28.47 -65.23
CA THR A 617 43.47 -27.32 -64.74
C THR A 617 43.04 -25.96 -65.35
N ARG A 618 43.34 -24.73 -64.88
CA ARG A 618 44.35 -24.08 -63.99
C ARG A 618 43.74 -22.69 -63.61
N MET A 619 44.00 -22.06 -62.45
CA MET A 619 45.10 -21.10 -62.13
C MET A 619 45.42 -20.05 -63.22
N ASN A 620 45.73 -18.77 -62.98
CA ASN A 620 45.73 -17.88 -61.78
C ASN A 620 45.95 -16.40 -62.21
N GLY A 621 45.66 -15.41 -61.34
CA GLY A 621 45.92 -13.97 -61.54
C GLY A 621 44.86 -13.09 -60.85
N ILE A 622 45.06 -12.32 -59.76
CA ILE A 622 46.26 -11.72 -59.11
C ILE A 622 46.83 -10.58 -60.00
N GLU A 623 47.00 -9.31 -59.61
CA GLU A 623 47.15 -8.60 -58.31
C GLU A 623 46.64 -7.12 -58.46
N PHE A 624 45.90 -6.48 -57.52
CA PHE A 624 46.33 -5.56 -56.41
C PHE A 624 46.26 -4.03 -56.67
N LEU A 625 46.38 -3.26 -55.56
CA LEU A 625 46.70 -1.81 -55.44
C LEU A 625 45.64 -0.76 -55.90
N GLU A 626 45.57 0.45 -55.33
CA GLU A 626 45.70 0.89 -53.91
C GLU A 626 45.27 2.37 -53.73
N LYS A 627 44.94 2.76 -52.49
CA LYS A 627 45.16 4.08 -51.85
C LYS A 627 44.59 5.40 -52.46
N VAL A 628 43.57 5.92 -51.76
CA VAL A 628 43.58 7.21 -51.01
C VAL A 628 43.59 8.54 -51.81
N ILE A 629 43.31 9.65 -51.11
CA ILE A 629 43.19 11.07 -51.55
C ILE A 629 41.79 11.35 -52.17
N MET A 630 40.77 11.83 -51.44
CA MET A 630 40.59 13.04 -50.59
C MET A 630 39.87 14.19 -51.31
N THR A 631 38.93 14.82 -50.57
CA THR A 631 38.40 16.19 -50.71
C THR A 631 37.60 16.61 -51.96
N ASN A 632 36.36 17.06 -51.67
CA ASN A 632 35.68 18.23 -52.23
C ASN A 632 35.29 18.24 -53.72
N THR A 633 34.03 17.86 -53.98
CA THR A 633 32.97 18.83 -54.35
C THR A 633 31.68 18.45 -53.64
#